data_AF-I2NNT3-F1
#
_entry.id   AF-I2NNT3-F1
#
_cell.length_a   1.000
_cell.length_b   1.000
_cell.length_c   1.000
_cell.angle_alpha   90.00
_cell.angle_beta   90.00
_cell.angle_gamma   90.00
#
_symmetry.space_group_name_H-M   'P 1'
#
loop_
_entity.id
_entity.type
_entity.pdbx_description
1 polymer ?
#
loop_
_entity_poly.entity_id
_entity_poly.type
_entity_poly.pdbx_seq_one_letter_code
_entity_poly.pdbx_strand_id
1 'polypeptide(L)'
;MSTITVNDMTQLALLGKNMKEVAKKYESGIANAYKKFELKVSGNEGVAITEFVNKLNQIQKVVFNDYPSYLDDFGSVMVNYEALLNGLGFEKEVWSKDGGEGAEGVKNKLIVEQKNKIEAIQKKLDSYFATAATILSQAKISVLSECQDATKELEQSGSTRVQTDEIIQGYFVQFLDGLKTVKVNLEAIQVALNHARYLGELDPSAVVKAIAEKRITTVEQLKAIDAISDAGDGKIVEALYSPNPYKDLGKVNATHVSENMMTIAYSFLYGEVERIQEGKTDFSNLKTFLDALQAQNSSDVATYTEKLIKGGDRYGLSLIAQAFDSKPEFPLNGSVKDYEKYKEELLKSEPELANIRHKLFLANSLTGLFEGMNVYQLGTNRIPQSMGESVIANVIDTKSLNLTAQGLTFKLVRHQVGSDGQVNVNSYDKEFSVSGDQYTERLRQLNERRNKAGLEFLSNVMKMSASAAAGPYGPMAAMGITVLSDIFTYKDEVSDYVDAARNNKDYFSGQIAKPAGVTLDALHAVSKYFETSNELVKKIDESKEGVKNKLFDIGGRSVYHTVGGHYEYKSTSFTPQYDLQAALQIHDMDRSGLKAPAFHKALEEGRSPKKALEEVKFSQNVLRNEPSDSGPFTEEVKNYLLGKGDKSIDQIGSNQVWEGLAAASDKNALVDYQRKTYTREQLASDYIDVYQKISEGGF
;
A
#
# COMPACT_ATOMS: atom_id res chain seq x y z
N MET A 1 17.34 13.79 19.37
CA MET A 1 18.35 13.85 20.44
C MET A 1 18.93 12.47 20.60
N SER A 2 20.23 12.31 20.39
CA SER A 2 20.81 11.00 20.08
C SER A 2 22.16 10.82 20.77
N THR A 3 22.41 9.61 21.27
CA THR A 3 23.77 9.19 21.64
C THR A 3 24.43 8.62 20.38
N ILE A 4 25.60 9.15 20.02
CA ILE A 4 26.36 8.71 18.84
C ILE A 4 27.61 7.98 19.32
N THR A 5 27.82 6.78 18.80
CA THR A 5 29.03 6.00 19.05
C THR A 5 29.54 5.41 17.74
N VAL A 6 30.76 5.75 17.36
CA VAL A 6 31.50 5.14 16.25
C VAL A 6 32.70 4.43 16.85
N ASN A 7 32.67 3.10 16.85
CA ASN A 7 33.70 2.28 17.51
C ASN A 7 34.94 2.01 16.63
N ASP A 8 34.79 2.11 15.32
CA ASP A 8 35.89 1.88 14.37
C ASP A 8 35.64 2.63 13.06
N MET A 9 36.22 3.83 12.94
CA MET A 9 36.16 4.64 11.73
C MET A 9 36.93 4.00 10.56
N THR A 10 37.99 3.24 10.85
CA THR A 10 38.83 2.63 9.81
C THR A 10 38.09 1.51 9.10
N GLN A 11 37.34 0.68 9.84
CA GLN A 11 36.48 -0.35 9.24
C GLN A 11 35.36 0.25 8.39
N LEU A 12 34.78 1.37 8.82
CA LEU A 12 33.77 2.07 8.04
C LEU A 12 34.32 2.53 6.68
N ALA A 13 35.49 3.18 6.69
CA ALA A 13 36.15 3.61 5.46
C ALA A 13 36.59 2.43 4.58
N LEU A 14 37.04 1.33 5.19
CA LEU A 14 37.42 0.11 4.45
C LEU A 14 36.22 -0.49 3.73
N LEU A 15 35.08 -0.62 4.41
CA LEU A 15 33.82 -1.07 3.81
C LEU A 15 33.45 -0.17 2.62
N GLY A 16 33.52 1.15 2.81
CA GLY A 16 33.22 2.10 1.75
C GLY A 16 34.13 1.94 0.52
N LYS A 17 35.45 1.83 0.73
CA LYS A 17 36.43 1.61 -0.35
C LYS A 17 36.20 0.29 -1.09
N ASN A 18 35.93 -0.79 -0.36
CA ASN A 18 35.66 -2.10 -0.97
C ASN A 18 34.43 -2.05 -1.88
N MET A 19 33.37 -1.36 -1.48
CA MET A 19 32.15 -1.22 -2.28
C MET A 19 32.38 -0.44 -3.58
N LYS A 20 33.18 0.64 -3.53
CA LYS A 20 33.62 1.34 -4.74
C LYS A 20 34.46 0.47 -5.67
N GLU A 21 35.29 -0.42 -5.11
CA GLU A 21 36.07 -1.36 -5.92
C GLU A 21 35.17 -2.42 -6.59
N VAL A 22 34.17 -2.92 -5.87
CA VAL A 22 33.16 -3.84 -6.44
C VAL A 22 32.41 -3.18 -7.59
N ALA A 23 31.99 -1.91 -7.44
CA ALA A 23 31.36 -1.15 -8.51
C ALA A 23 32.22 -1.11 -9.79
N LYS A 24 33.49 -0.74 -9.66
CA LYS A 24 34.45 -0.67 -10.79
C LYS A 24 34.68 -2.03 -11.45
N LYS A 25 34.78 -3.10 -10.65
CA LYS A 25 34.92 -4.48 -11.17
C LYS A 25 33.69 -4.89 -11.96
N TYR A 26 32.51 -4.53 -11.48
CA TYR A 26 31.25 -4.79 -12.16
C TYR A 26 31.21 -4.08 -13.52
N GLU A 27 31.43 -2.76 -13.56
CA GLU A 27 31.50 -1.97 -14.82
C GLU A 27 32.48 -2.56 -15.83
N SER A 28 33.68 -2.95 -15.36
CA SER A 28 34.71 -3.53 -16.22
C SER A 28 34.31 -4.90 -16.78
N GLY A 29 33.64 -5.73 -15.96
CA GLY A 29 33.20 -7.07 -16.34
C GLY A 29 32.09 -7.09 -17.37
N ILE A 30 31.29 -6.03 -17.43
CA ILE A 30 30.08 -5.95 -18.28
C ILE A 30 30.25 -5.05 -19.52
N ALA A 31 31.35 -4.30 -19.63
CA ALA A 31 31.55 -3.29 -20.68
C ALA A 31 31.35 -3.81 -22.11
N ASN A 32 31.67 -5.09 -22.37
CA ASN A 32 31.52 -5.71 -23.70
C ASN A 32 30.09 -6.21 -24.00
N ALA A 33 29.22 -6.29 -22.99
CA ALA A 33 27.85 -6.77 -23.11
C ALA A 33 26.83 -5.64 -23.33
N TYR A 34 27.17 -4.39 -22.98
CA TYR A 34 26.31 -3.24 -23.27
C TYR A 34 26.26 -2.96 -24.78
N LYS A 35 25.08 -3.12 -25.38
CA LYS A 35 24.84 -2.85 -26.81
C LYS A 35 23.49 -2.16 -26.95
N LYS A 36 23.49 -0.83 -27.06
CA LYS A 36 22.27 -0.07 -27.33
C LYS A 36 21.63 -0.60 -28.63
N PHE A 37 20.39 -1.06 -28.53
CA PHE A 37 19.64 -1.53 -29.69
C PHE A 37 19.20 -0.32 -30.53
N GLU A 38 19.64 -0.26 -31.78
CA GLU A 38 19.24 0.76 -32.75
C GLU A 38 18.15 0.21 -33.67
N LEU A 39 17.05 0.95 -33.81
CA LEU A 39 15.95 0.59 -34.69
C LEU A 39 16.15 1.13 -36.11
N LYS A 40 15.99 0.24 -37.09
CA LYS A 40 15.87 0.59 -38.52
C LYS A 40 14.48 0.19 -39.04
N VAL A 41 13.40 0.85 -38.59
CA VAL A 41 12.05 0.56 -39.10
C VAL A 41 11.28 1.85 -39.39
N SER A 42 10.65 1.94 -40.56
CA SER A 42 9.76 3.03 -40.99
C SER A 42 8.34 2.49 -41.27
N GLY A 43 7.30 3.03 -40.63
CA GLY A 43 5.88 2.67 -40.84
C GLY A 43 5.05 2.54 -39.54
N ASN A 44 3.73 2.34 -39.63
CA ASN A 44 2.81 2.20 -38.47
C ASN A 44 3.09 0.97 -37.59
N GLU A 45 3.82 -0.04 -38.09
CA GLU A 45 4.40 -1.15 -37.32
C GLU A 45 5.51 -0.67 -36.36
N GLY A 46 5.92 0.60 -36.46
CA GLY A 46 6.99 1.21 -35.69
C GLY A 46 6.68 1.49 -34.23
N VAL A 47 5.42 1.70 -33.80
CA VAL A 47 5.14 2.15 -32.42
C VAL A 47 5.38 1.04 -31.39
N ALA A 48 4.80 -0.15 -31.58
CA ALA A 48 5.01 -1.29 -30.66
C ALA A 48 6.45 -1.80 -30.69
N ILE A 49 7.10 -1.82 -31.86
CA ILE A 49 8.51 -2.20 -31.99
C ILE A 49 9.42 -1.16 -31.30
N THR A 50 9.13 0.14 -31.48
CA THR A 50 9.87 1.22 -30.81
C THR A 50 9.75 1.11 -29.31
N GLU A 51 8.55 0.87 -28.80
CA GLU A 51 8.33 0.71 -27.37
C GLU A 51 9.05 -0.54 -26.82
N PHE A 52 8.99 -1.68 -27.51
CA PHE A 52 9.70 -2.88 -27.10
C PHE A 52 11.23 -2.66 -27.03
N VAL A 53 11.82 -1.99 -28.03
CA VAL A 53 13.25 -1.66 -28.03
C VAL A 53 13.60 -0.63 -26.96
N ASN A 54 12.72 0.34 -26.69
CA ASN A 54 12.90 1.29 -25.59
C ASN A 54 12.98 0.57 -24.24
N LYS A 55 12.08 -0.39 -23.98
CA LYS A 55 12.10 -1.22 -22.77
C LYS A 55 13.42 -1.99 -22.64
N LEU A 56 13.89 -2.63 -23.72
CA LEU A 56 15.19 -3.33 -23.71
C LEU A 56 16.37 -2.40 -23.43
N ASN A 57 16.37 -1.20 -24.03
CA ASN A 57 17.42 -0.20 -23.80
C ASN A 57 17.38 0.37 -22.36
N GLN A 58 16.19 0.52 -21.78
CA GLN A 58 16.03 0.97 -20.40
C GLN A 58 16.58 -0.06 -19.40
N ILE A 59 16.29 -1.34 -19.62
CA ILE A 59 16.85 -2.44 -18.83
C ILE A 59 18.37 -2.47 -18.93
N GLN A 60 18.92 -2.30 -20.13
CA GLN A 60 20.37 -2.20 -20.29
C GLN A 60 20.95 -1.02 -19.51
N LYS A 61 20.34 0.18 -19.58
CA LYS A 61 20.82 1.31 -18.78
C LYS A 61 20.89 0.96 -17.29
N VAL A 62 19.84 0.32 -16.78
CA VAL A 62 19.75 0.00 -15.35
C VAL A 62 20.77 -1.04 -14.91
N VAL A 63 20.94 -2.12 -15.67
CA VAL A 63 21.93 -3.17 -15.36
C VAL A 63 23.35 -2.62 -15.52
N PHE A 64 23.64 -1.93 -16.62
CA PHE A 64 25.02 -1.62 -17.02
C PHE A 64 25.55 -0.28 -16.48
N ASN A 65 24.68 0.68 -16.12
CA ASN A 65 25.10 1.99 -15.63
C ASN A 65 24.63 2.25 -14.19
N ASP A 66 23.36 1.96 -13.88
CA ASP A 66 22.77 2.47 -12.65
C ASP A 66 23.14 1.60 -11.43
N TYR A 67 23.13 0.27 -11.56
CA TYR A 67 23.57 -0.63 -10.49
C TYR A 67 24.99 -0.37 -9.96
N PRO A 68 26.04 -0.27 -10.80
CA PRO A 68 27.37 0.04 -10.29
C PRO A 68 27.44 1.42 -9.63
N SER A 69 26.70 2.42 -10.13
CA SER A 69 26.64 3.75 -9.51
C SER A 69 26.12 3.70 -8.08
N TYR A 70 25.11 2.88 -7.78
CA TYR A 70 24.57 2.77 -6.42
C TYR A 70 25.53 2.09 -5.43
N LEU A 71 26.34 1.15 -5.92
CA LEU A 71 27.40 0.56 -5.11
C LEU A 71 28.49 1.59 -4.81
N ASP A 72 28.80 2.49 -5.75
CA ASP A 72 29.73 3.60 -5.51
C ASP A 72 29.14 4.64 -4.54
N ASP A 73 27.86 4.98 -4.66
CA ASP A 73 27.15 5.89 -3.74
C ASP A 73 27.14 5.35 -2.31
N PHE A 74 26.84 4.05 -2.14
CA PHE A 74 26.95 3.38 -0.84
C PHE A 74 28.37 3.52 -0.26
N GLY A 75 29.38 3.27 -1.10
CA GLY A 75 30.77 3.46 -0.71
C GLY A 75 31.10 4.90 -0.34
N SER A 76 30.53 5.87 -1.06
CA SER A 76 30.72 7.30 -0.86
C SER A 76 30.15 7.78 0.47
N VAL A 77 28.95 7.33 0.87
CA VAL A 77 28.34 7.70 2.16
C VAL A 77 29.26 7.31 3.33
N MET A 78 29.81 6.09 3.29
CA MET A 78 30.70 5.57 4.33
C MET A 78 32.04 6.33 4.39
N VAL A 79 32.67 6.56 3.23
CA VAL A 79 33.97 7.27 3.16
C VAL A 79 33.81 8.75 3.55
N ASN A 80 32.71 9.39 3.15
CA ASN A 80 32.48 10.79 3.48
C ASN A 80 32.23 11.00 4.97
N TYR A 81 31.46 10.11 5.62
CA TYR A 81 31.22 10.22 7.06
C TYR A 81 32.51 10.06 7.87
N GLU A 82 33.37 9.10 7.50
CA GLU A 82 34.70 8.99 8.11
C GLU A 82 35.54 10.24 7.88
N ALA A 83 35.63 10.75 6.64
CA ALA A 83 36.41 11.94 6.32
C ALA A 83 35.94 13.20 7.08
N LEU A 84 34.62 13.35 7.27
CA LEU A 84 34.04 14.45 8.05
C LEU A 84 34.45 14.39 9.52
N LEU A 85 34.39 13.20 10.14
CA LEU A 85 34.82 12.98 11.51
C LEU A 85 36.34 13.14 11.68
N ASN A 86 37.12 12.67 10.70
CA ASN A 86 38.57 12.87 10.65
C ASN A 86 38.94 14.36 10.54
N GLY A 87 38.16 15.12 9.76
CA GLY A 87 38.27 16.58 9.69
C GLY A 87 38.03 17.30 11.02
N LEU A 88 37.33 16.69 11.98
CA LEU A 88 37.17 17.18 13.35
C LEU A 88 38.30 16.73 14.29
N GLY A 89 39.27 15.96 13.81
CA GLY A 89 40.41 15.45 14.57
C GLY A 89 40.17 14.09 15.23
N PHE A 90 39.12 13.35 14.86
CA PHE A 90 38.91 11.99 15.35
C PHE A 90 39.54 10.94 14.43
N GLU A 91 40.37 10.05 14.96
CA GLU A 91 41.13 9.09 14.15
C GLU A 91 40.57 7.65 14.18
N LYS A 92 39.92 7.26 15.28
CA LYS A 92 39.52 5.86 15.51
C LYS A 92 38.09 5.71 16.03
N GLU A 93 37.78 6.45 17.08
CA GLU A 93 36.55 6.34 17.84
C GLU A 93 35.93 7.72 18.04
N VAL A 94 34.60 7.80 17.95
CA VAL A 94 33.83 9.03 18.21
C VAL A 94 32.72 8.71 19.20
N TRP A 95 32.61 9.53 20.24
CA TRP A 95 31.50 9.49 21.18
C TRP A 95 30.94 10.90 21.38
N SER A 96 29.65 11.05 21.12
CA SER A 96 28.90 12.28 21.31
C SER A 96 27.59 11.97 22.02
N LYS A 97 27.23 12.84 22.97
CA LYS A 97 25.98 12.76 23.72
C LYS A 97 25.46 14.18 23.87
N ASP A 98 24.25 14.37 23.39
CA ASP A 98 23.55 15.65 23.45
C ASP A 98 22.97 15.91 24.85
N GLY A 99 22.74 17.18 25.18
CA GLY A 99 22.02 17.63 26.36
C GLY A 99 22.79 17.63 27.68
N GLY A 100 22.05 17.65 28.79
CA GLY A 100 22.57 17.89 30.15
C GLY A 100 23.46 16.78 30.72
N GLU A 101 23.32 15.55 30.23
CA GLU A 101 24.23 14.43 30.56
C GLU A 101 25.45 14.38 29.62
N GLY A 102 25.52 15.29 28.66
CA GLY A 102 26.46 15.31 27.55
C GLY A 102 27.19 16.64 27.41
N ALA A 103 27.24 17.19 26.20
CA ALA A 103 28.01 18.39 25.89
C ALA A 103 27.61 19.62 26.75
N GLU A 104 26.31 19.85 26.97
CA GLU A 104 25.84 20.97 27.80
C GLU A 104 26.17 20.75 29.29
N GLY A 105 26.14 19.51 29.76
CA GLY A 105 26.58 19.15 31.12
C GLY A 105 28.06 19.45 31.36
N VAL A 106 28.91 19.11 30.38
CA VAL A 106 30.35 19.40 30.43
C VAL A 106 30.59 20.91 30.41
N LYS A 107 29.90 21.65 29.54
CA LYS A 107 29.98 23.12 29.49
C LYS A 107 29.60 23.73 30.84
N ASN A 108 28.54 23.26 31.48
CA ASN A 108 28.15 23.72 32.81
C ASN A 108 29.23 23.44 33.87
N LYS A 109 29.87 22.27 33.85
CA LYS A 109 31.00 21.97 34.76
C LYS A 109 32.17 22.92 34.55
N LEU A 110 32.50 23.27 33.31
CA LEU A 110 33.62 24.16 32.99
C LEU A 110 33.31 25.63 33.35
N ILE A 111 32.14 26.12 32.92
CA ILE A 111 31.83 27.56 32.99
C ILE A 111 31.20 27.95 34.33
N VAL A 112 30.49 27.03 35.00
CA VAL A 112 29.85 27.31 36.30
C VAL A 112 30.72 26.75 37.42
N GLU A 113 30.92 25.43 37.47
CA GLU A 113 31.56 24.82 38.64
C GLU A 113 33.05 25.19 38.78
N GLN A 114 33.83 25.12 37.69
CA GLN A 114 35.26 25.44 37.74
C GLN A 114 35.52 26.94 37.86
N LYS A 115 34.77 27.78 37.15
CA LYS A 115 34.82 29.24 37.31
C LYS A 115 34.59 29.67 38.76
N ASN A 116 33.56 29.13 39.42
CA ASN A 116 33.27 29.41 40.82
C ASN A 116 34.45 29.04 41.75
N LYS A 117 35.17 27.94 41.45
CA LYS A 117 36.36 27.54 42.20
C LYS A 117 37.53 28.49 41.96
N ILE A 118 37.77 28.92 40.72
CA ILE A 118 38.80 29.90 40.37
C ILE A 118 38.54 31.22 41.08
N GLU A 119 37.31 31.74 41.03
CA GLU A 119 36.92 32.98 41.72
C GLU A 119 37.10 32.88 43.24
N ALA A 120 36.80 31.71 43.83
CA ALA A 120 37.03 31.48 45.26
C ALA A 120 38.52 31.46 45.62
N ILE A 121 39.37 30.85 44.78
CA ILE A 121 40.83 30.85 44.97
C ILE A 121 41.39 32.26 44.80
N GLN A 122 40.95 32.99 43.78
CA GLN A 122 41.34 34.38 43.52
C GLN A 122 41.08 35.25 44.76
N LYS A 123 39.86 35.20 45.32
CA LYS A 123 39.49 35.95 46.53
C LYS A 123 40.40 35.62 47.72
N LYS A 124 40.79 34.35 47.90
CA LYS A 124 41.71 33.94 48.96
C LYS A 124 43.13 34.48 48.73
N LEU A 125 43.66 34.36 47.51
CA LEU A 125 44.98 34.87 47.16
C LEU A 125 45.07 36.39 47.27
N ASP A 126 44.07 37.12 46.74
CA ASP A 126 44.00 38.58 46.83
C ASP A 126 43.97 39.07 48.30
N SER A 127 43.35 38.30 49.20
CA SER A 127 43.36 38.57 50.65
C SER A 127 44.76 38.40 51.23
N TYR A 128 45.45 37.29 50.93
CA TYR A 128 46.82 37.06 51.40
C TYR A 128 47.81 38.08 50.85
N PHE A 129 47.70 38.46 49.56
CA PHE A 129 48.54 39.50 48.98
C PHE A 129 48.27 40.87 49.61
N ALA A 130 47.02 41.19 49.97
CA ALA A 130 46.70 42.42 50.69
C ALA A 130 47.33 42.44 52.09
N THR A 131 47.26 41.32 52.83
CA THR A 131 47.93 41.19 54.14
C THR A 131 49.44 41.35 54.01
N ALA A 132 50.07 40.65 53.07
CA ALA A 132 51.51 40.72 52.85
C ALA A 132 51.97 42.13 52.43
N ALA A 133 51.26 42.77 51.51
CA ALA A 133 51.53 44.14 51.07
C ALA A 133 51.47 45.14 52.24
N THR A 134 50.50 44.97 53.16
CA THR A 134 50.38 45.79 54.37
C THR A 134 51.56 45.59 55.32
N ILE A 135 51.94 44.34 55.61
CA ILE A 135 53.07 44.01 56.51
C ILE A 135 54.39 44.55 55.94
N LEU A 136 54.61 44.38 54.65
CA LEU A 136 55.87 44.72 53.98
C LEU A 136 55.93 46.19 53.53
N SER A 137 54.84 46.96 53.65
CA SER A 137 54.70 48.31 53.11
C SER A 137 55.02 48.40 51.61
N GLN A 138 54.59 47.39 50.84
CA GLN A 138 54.80 47.31 49.39
C GLN A 138 53.48 47.45 48.62
N ALA A 139 53.58 47.67 47.31
CA ALA A 139 52.42 47.70 46.43
C ALA A 139 51.70 46.33 46.40
N LYS A 140 50.36 46.36 46.38
CA LYS A 140 49.54 45.16 46.30
C LYS A 140 49.72 44.47 44.94
N ILE A 141 49.98 43.16 44.98
CA ILE A 141 49.97 42.28 43.80
C ILE A 141 48.59 41.61 43.70
N SER A 142 48.12 41.34 42.49
CA SER A 142 46.85 40.63 42.24
C SER A 142 47.03 39.59 41.13
N VAL A 143 46.26 38.52 41.19
CA VAL A 143 46.19 37.43 40.19
C VAL A 143 44.95 37.54 39.30
N LEU A 144 44.31 38.71 39.28
CA LEU A 144 43.05 38.93 38.56
C LEU A 144 43.18 38.62 37.07
N SER A 145 44.27 39.04 36.42
CA SER A 145 44.54 38.78 35.01
C SER A 145 44.59 37.28 34.70
N GLU A 146 45.37 36.54 35.48
CA GLU A 146 45.59 35.10 35.31
C GLU A 146 44.28 34.33 35.52
N CYS A 147 43.47 34.73 36.50
CA CYS A 147 42.15 34.13 36.74
C CYS A 147 41.13 34.46 35.64
N GLN A 148 41.17 35.68 35.09
CA GLN A 148 40.33 36.07 33.96
C GLN A 148 40.67 35.30 32.69
N ASP A 149 41.97 35.11 32.41
CA ASP A 149 42.42 34.35 31.25
C ASP A 149 42.04 32.86 31.40
N ALA A 150 42.26 32.26 32.57
CA ALA A 150 41.82 30.88 32.83
C ALA A 150 40.30 30.70 32.68
N THR A 151 39.52 31.70 33.09
CA THR A 151 38.05 31.68 32.95
C THR A 151 37.64 31.76 31.47
N LYS A 152 38.27 32.64 30.68
CA LYS A 152 38.01 32.75 29.24
C LYS A 152 38.34 31.45 28.51
N GLU A 153 39.45 30.79 28.86
CA GLU A 153 39.83 29.51 28.28
C GLU A 153 38.80 28.40 28.60
N LEU A 154 38.24 28.37 29.82
CA LEU A 154 37.15 27.46 30.18
C LEU A 154 35.86 27.74 29.41
N GLU A 155 35.51 29.02 29.23
CA GLU A 155 34.35 29.46 28.44
C GLU A 155 34.49 29.06 26.96
N GLN A 156 35.67 29.27 26.39
CA GLN A 156 35.99 28.85 25.03
C GLN A 156 35.95 27.32 24.89
N SER A 157 36.52 26.58 25.84
CA SER A 157 36.52 25.11 25.84
C SER A 157 35.11 24.54 25.95
N GLY A 158 34.28 25.09 26.85
CA GLY A 158 32.89 24.67 27.02
C GLY A 158 32.06 24.95 25.76
N SER A 159 32.25 26.10 25.13
CA SER A 159 31.57 26.46 23.88
C SER A 159 32.00 25.56 22.71
N THR A 160 33.31 25.31 22.58
CA THR A 160 33.87 24.42 21.55
C THR A 160 33.31 23.00 21.67
N ARG A 161 33.09 22.52 22.90
CA ARG A 161 32.52 21.18 23.13
C ARG A 161 31.10 21.05 22.62
N VAL A 162 30.25 22.06 22.85
CA VAL A 162 28.86 22.08 22.34
C VAL A 162 28.84 22.21 20.83
N GLN A 163 29.65 23.10 20.25
CA GLN A 163 29.75 23.24 18.80
C GLN A 163 30.21 21.94 18.12
N THR A 164 31.21 21.27 18.69
CA THR A 164 31.68 19.98 18.16
C THR A 164 30.59 18.91 18.22
N ASP A 165 29.82 18.87 19.31
CA ASP A 165 28.68 17.97 19.45
C ASP A 165 27.61 18.24 18.39
N GLU A 166 27.20 19.50 18.21
CA GLU A 166 26.23 19.92 17.19
C GLU A 166 26.68 19.51 15.77
N ILE A 167 27.96 19.68 15.45
CA ILE A 167 28.52 19.28 14.15
C ILE A 167 28.49 17.75 13.98
N ILE A 168 28.90 16.98 15.00
CA ILE A 168 28.84 15.51 14.96
C ILE A 168 27.39 15.02 14.78
N GLN A 169 26.44 15.62 15.50
CA GLN A 169 25.01 15.30 15.36
C GLN A 169 24.53 15.60 13.94
N GLY A 170 24.92 16.76 13.38
CA GLY A 170 24.63 17.11 11.99
C GLY A 170 25.20 16.12 10.97
N TYR A 171 26.47 15.71 11.13
CA TYR A 171 27.09 14.72 10.26
C TYR A 171 26.43 13.34 10.37
N PHE A 172 26.00 12.94 11.58
CA PHE A 172 25.31 11.68 11.77
C PHE A 172 23.92 11.66 11.12
N VAL A 173 23.18 12.78 11.18
CA VAL A 173 21.92 12.93 10.44
C VAL A 173 22.16 12.81 8.94
N GLN A 174 23.17 13.52 8.39
CA GLN A 174 23.53 13.41 6.98
C GLN A 174 23.94 11.99 6.58
N PHE A 175 24.69 11.29 7.43
CA PHE A 175 25.08 9.90 7.21
C PHE A 175 23.85 8.97 7.18
N LEU A 176 22.94 9.10 8.14
CA LEU A 176 21.71 8.31 8.17
C LEU A 176 20.82 8.59 6.95
N ASP A 177 20.68 9.83 6.53
CA ASP A 177 19.87 10.19 5.37
C ASP A 177 20.52 9.70 4.06
N GLY A 178 21.85 9.75 3.96
CA GLY A 178 22.60 9.12 2.89
C GLY A 178 22.37 7.61 2.83
N LEU A 179 22.44 6.91 3.96
CA LEU A 179 22.18 5.47 4.04
C LEU A 179 20.73 5.11 3.69
N LYS A 180 19.75 5.90 4.15
CA LYS A 180 18.34 5.72 3.77
C LYS A 180 18.16 5.86 2.26
N THR A 181 18.76 6.88 1.66
CA THR A 181 18.69 7.12 0.20
C THR A 181 19.27 5.96 -0.58
N VAL A 182 20.49 5.52 -0.22
CA VAL A 182 21.15 4.40 -0.89
C VAL A 182 20.40 3.08 -0.68
N LYS A 183 19.86 2.85 0.51
CA LYS A 183 19.02 1.67 0.79
C LYS A 183 17.83 1.60 -0.18
N VAL A 184 17.09 2.69 -0.30
CA VAL A 184 15.94 2.78 -1.23
C VAL A 184 16.36 2.49 -2.67
N ASN A 185 17.51 3.03 -3.11
CA ASN A 185 18.04 2.77 -4.45
C ASN A 185 18.47 1.31 -4.67
N LEU A 186 19.08 0.68 -3.67
CA LEU A 186 19.49 -0.73 -3.72
C LEU A 186 18.29 -1.70 -3.68
N GLU A 187 17.21 -1.35 -2.98
CA GLU A 187 15.96 -2.11 -3.02
C GLU A 187 15.31 -2.02 -4.40
N ALA A 188 15.25 -0.81 -4.97
CA ALA A 188 14.73 -0.56 -6.30
C ALA A 188 15.51 -1.29 -7.42
N ILE A 189 16.85 -1.35 -7.33
CA ILE A 189 17.68 -1.96 -8.38
C ILE A 189 17.58 -3.48 -8.40
N GLN A 190 17.42 -4.13 -7.24
CA GLN A 190 17.29 -5.59 -7.16
C GLN A 190 16.09 -6.08 -7.99
N VAL A 191 15.01 -5.32 -7.95
CA VAL A 191 13.78 -5.58 -8.70
C VAL A 191 14.05 -5.51 -10.19
N ALA A 192 14.71 -4.45 -10.64
CA ALA A 192 15.08 -4.29 -12.04
C ALA A 192 16.08 -5.36 -12.52
N LEU A 193 17.00 -5.80 -11.66
CA LEU A 193 17.93 -6.91 -11.97
C LEU A 193 17.19 -8.25 -12.12
N ASN A 194 16.20 -8.53 -11.26
CA ASN A 194 15.35 -9.71 -11.41
C ASN A 194 14.53 -9.65 -12.71
N HIS A 195 13.91 -8.50 -12.99
CA HIS A 195 13.20 -8.26 -14.24
C HIS A 195 14.11 -8.50 -15.46
N ALA A 196 15.33 -7.95 -15.45
CA ALA A 196 16.31 -8.16 -16.52
C ALA A 196 16.69 -9.63 -16.69
N ARG A 197 16.93 -10.34 -15.58
CA ARG A 197 17.27 -11.77 -15.57
C ARG A 197 16.17 -12.60 -16.21
N TYR A 198 14.94 -12.46 -15.74
CA TYR A 198 13.81 -13.27 -16.20
C TYR A 198 13.30 -12.85 -17.58
N LEU A 199 13.42 -11.57 -17.96
CA LEU A 199 13.19 -11.15 -19.34
C LEU A 199 14.17 -11.84 -20.30
N GLY A 200 15.42 -12.08 -19.86
CA GLY A 200 16.39 -12.85 -20.62
C GLY A 200 15.97 -14.29 -20.90
N GLU A 201 14.98 -14.83 -20.18
CA GLU A 201 14.41 -16.17 -20.37
C GLU A 201 13.21 -16.19 -21.33
N LEU A 202 12.63 -15.01 -21.65
CA LEU A 202 11.54 -14.88 -22.62
C LEU A 202 12.08 -15.11 -24.04
N ASP A 203 11.41 -15.95 -24.84
CA ASP A 203 11.74 -16.11 -26.26
C ASP A 203 11.44 -14.81 -27.04
N PRO A 204 12.46 -14.07 -27.53
CA PRO A 204 12.23 -12.82 -28.25
C PRO A 204 11.43 -13.03 -29.55
N SER A 205 11.49 -14.24 -30.12
CA SER A 205 10.77 -14.56 -31.35
C SER A 205 9.25 -14.58 -31.13
N ALA A 206 8.78 -14.91 -29.92
CA ALA A 206 7.35 -14.90 -29.58
C ALA A 206 6.78 -13.48 -29.67
N VAL A 207 7.49 -12.50 -29.09
CA VAL A 207 7.09 -11.08 -29.10
C VAL A 207 7.14 -10.51 -30.52
N VAL A 208 8.27 -10.72 -31.22
CA VAL A 208 8.45 -10.22 -32.59
C VAL A 208 7.42 -10.81 -33.54
N LYS A 209 7.13 -12.11 -33.44
CA LYS A 209 6.12 -12.78 -34.26
C LYS A 209 4.71 -12.28 -33.94
N ALA A 210 4.38 -12.05 -32.67
CA ALA A 210 3.07 -11.51 -32.29
C ALA A 210 2.84 -10.07 -32.80
N ILE A 211 3.89 -9.25 -32.81
CA ILE A 211 3.85 -7.92 -33.45
C ILE A 211 3.68 -8.06 -34.97
N ALA A 212 4.50 -8.89 -35.62
CA ALA A 212 4.47 -9.09 -37.08
C ALA A 212 3.12 -9.64 -37.57
N GLU A 213 2.48 -10.51 -36.79
CA GLU A 213 1.15 -11.07 -37.08
C GLU A 213 0.00 -10.16 -36.61
N LYS A 214 0.29 -8.92 -36.18
CA LYS A 214 -0.70 -7.92 -35.71
C LYS A 214 -1.57 -8.40 -34.55
N ARG A 215 -1.05 -9.33 -33.74
CA ARG A 215 -1.67 -9.77 -32.49
C ARG A 215 -1.36 -8.78 -31.35
N ILE A 216 -0.25 -8.04 -31.48
CA ILE A 216 0.08 -6.86 -30.68
C ILE A 216 0.01 -5.63 -31.58
N THR A 217 -0.89 -4.71 -31.28
CA THR A 217 -1.13 -3.47 -32.04
C THR A 217 -1.06 -2.21 -31.19
N THR A 218 -1.04 -2.34 -29.86
CA THR A 218 -0.97 -1.20 -28.93
C THR A 218 0.15 -1.37 -27.90
N VAL A 219 0.63 -0.24 -27.36
CA VAL A 219 1.61 -0.22 -26.26
C VAL A 219 1.06 -0.90 -24.99
N GLU A 220 -0.25 -0.79 -24.76
CA GLU A 220 -0.92 -1.40 -23.62
C GLU A 220 -0.70 -2.92 -23.56
N GLN A 221 -0.69 -3.58 -24.72
CA GLN A 221 -0.47 -5.03 -24.80
C GLN A 221 0.96 -5.44 -24.44
N LEU A 222 1.93 -4.51 -24.48
CA LEU A 222 3.31 -4.75 -24.07
C LEU A 222 3.53 -4.65 -22.56
N LYS A 223 2.53 -4.21 -21.78
CA LYS A 223 2.63 -4.13 -20.30
C LYS A 223 2.89 -5.48 -19.64
N ALA A 224 2.52 -6.59 -20.28
CA ALA A 224 2.86 -7.92 -19.79
C ALA A 224 4.38 -8.10 -19.68
N ILE A 225 5.16 -7.53 -20.61
CA ILE A 225 6.62 -7.60 -20.58
C ILE A 225 7.16 -6.91 -19.32
N ASP A 226 6.60 -5.74 -18.97
CA ASP A 226 7.02 -4.97 -17.79
C ASP A 226 6.80 -5.74 -16.48
N ALA A 227 5.78 -6.62 -16.44
CA ALA A 227 5.41 -7.39 -15.25
C ALA A 227 6.29 -8.63 -15.00
N ILE A 228 7.30 -8.91 -15.84
CA ILE A 228 8.18 -10.08 -15.67
C ILE A 228 9.06 -9.88 -14.42
N SER A 229 8.90 -10.74 -13.42
CA SER A 229 9.69 -10.71 -12.18
C SER A 229 9.96 -12.10 -11.57
N ASP A 230 9.48 -13.18 -12.17
CA ASP A 230 9.74 -14.58 -11.78
C ASP A 230 9.95 -15.49 -13.02
N ALA A 231 10.53 -16.67 -12.83
CA ALA A 231 10.95 -17.58 -13.91
C ALA A 231 9.78 -18.13 -14.76
N GLY A 232 8.56 -18.15 -14.23
CA GLY A 232 7.36 -18.58 -14.94
C GLY A 232 6.68 -17.47 -15.75
N ASP A 233 7.04 -16.20 -15.53
CA ASP A 233 6.33 -15.05 -16.10
C ASP A 233 6.42 -14.99 -17.63
N GLY A 234 7.58 -15.34 -18.19
CA GLY A 234 7.76 -15.43 -19.63
C GLY A 234 6.76 -16.37 -20.31
N LYS A 235 6.33 -17.45 -19.63
CA LYS A 235 5.35 -18.39 -20.17
C LYS A 235 3.94 -17.82 -20.24
N ILE A 236 3.56 -16.94 -19.32
CA ILE A 236 2.29 -16.20 -19.41
C ILE A 236 2.36 -15.21 -20.58
N VAL A 237 3.48 -14.49 -20.76
CA VAL A 237 3.67 -13.57 -21.89
C VAL A 237 3.58 -14.32 -23.22
N GLU A 238 4.29 -15.43 -23.37
CA GLU A 238 4.22 -16.30 -24.54
C GLU A 238 2.80 -16.79 -24.82
N ALA A 239 2.05 -17.18 -23.76
CA ALA A 239 0.67 -17.62 -23.88
C ALA A 239 -0.27 -16.50 -24.34
N LEU A 240 -0.21 -15.31 -23.71
CA LEU A 240 -0.99 -14.13 -24.10
C LEU A 240 -0.69 -13.71 -25.55
N TYR A 241 0.56 -13.89 -25.97
CA TYR A 241 1.04 -13.62 -27.32
C TYR A 241 1.07 -14.87 -28.19
N SER A 242 0.22 -15.86 -27.93
CA SER A 242 0.06 -17.02 -28.81
C SER A 242 -1.12 -16.80 -29.81
N PRO A 243 -1.25 -17.63 -30.86
CA PRO A 243 -2.45 -17.63 -31.70
C PRO A 243 -3.70 -18.13 -30.97
N ASN A 244 -3.57 -18.83 -29.84
CA ASN A 244 -4.69 -19.34 -29.04
C ASN A 244 -4.51 -18.98 -27.56
N PRO A 245 -4.62 -17.69 -27.22
CA PRO A 245 -4.21 -17.19 -25.91
C PRO A 245 -4.97 -17.81 -24.75
N TYR A 246 -6.29 -18.03 -24.89
CA TYR A 246 -7.09 -18.64 -23.83
C TYR A 246 -6.67 -20.07 -23.52
N LYS A 247 -6.46 -20.90 -24.55
CA LYS A 247 -6.04 -22.29 -24.38
C LYS A 247 -4.64 -22.39 -23.79
N ASP A 248 -3.72 -21.59 -24.31
CA ASP A 248 -2.31 -21.70 -23.92
C ASP A 248 -2.08 -21.06 -22.55
N LEU A 249 -2.81 -20.00 -22.20
CA LEU A 249 -2.81 -19.42 -20.85
C LEU A 249 -3.28 -20.44 -19.82
N GLY A 250 -4.39 -21.14 -20.10
CA GLY A 250 -4.92 -22.18 -19.22
C GLY A 250 -4.01 -23.39 -19.01
N LYS A 251 -2.93 -23.55 -19.79
CA LYS A 251 -1.94 -24.64 -19.62
C LYS A 251 -0.70 -24.23 -18.83
N VAL A 252 -0.51 -22.94 -18.57
CA VAL A 252 0.72 -22.48 -17.90
C VAL A 252 0.75 -23.04 -16.48
N ASN A 253 1.91 -23.54 -16.08
CA ASN A 253 2.15 -23.90 -14.69
C ASN A 253 2.40 -22.61 -13.89
N ALA A 254 1.47 -22.29 -12.99
CA ALA A 254 1.52 -21.06 -12.23
C ALA A 254 2.48 -21.07 -11.03
N THR A 255 3.19 -22.16 -10.71
CA THR A 255 4.05 -22.27 -9.52
C THR A 255 5.07 -21.13 -9.42
N HIS A 256 5.78 -20.84 -10.51
CA HIS A 256 6.81 -19.78 -10.57
C HIS A 256 6.35 -18.52 -11.33
N VAL A 257 5.04 -18.29 -11.42
CA VAL A 257 4.49 -17.05 -12.00
C VAL A 257 4.27 -16.03 -10.91
N SER A 258 4.79 -14.81 -11.06
CA SER A 258 4.61 -13.72 -10.11
C SER A 258 3.15 -13.31 -9.98
N GLU A 259 2.79 -12.74 -8.81
CA GLU A 259 1.43 -12.23 -8.61
C GLU A 259 1.12 -11.04 -9.55
N ASN A 260 2.13 -10.25 -9.94
CA ASN A 260 1.96 -9.16 -10.92
C ASN A 260 1.61 -9.68 -12.30
N MET A 261 2.33 -10.69 -12.79
CA MET A 261 2.01 -11.34 -14.05
C MET A 261 0.62 -11.98 -14.01
N MET A 262 0.23 -12.54 -12.87
CA MET A 262 -1.12 -13.08 -12.68
C MET A 262 -2.21 -12.00 -12.64
N THR A 263 -1.90 -10.77 -12.20
CA THR A 263 -2.79 -9.61 -12.39
C THR A 263 -2.97 -9.29 -13.87
N ILE A 264 -1.90 -9.34 -14.70
CA ILE A 264 -2.02 -9.15 -16.16
C ILE A 264 -2.89 -10.24 -16.79
N ALA A 265 -2.66 -11.50 -16.43
CA ALA A 265 -3.49 -12.62 -16.88
C ALA A 265 -4.96 -12.44 -16.46
N TYR A 266 -5.20 -11.99 -15.23
CA TYR A 266 -6.54 -11.67 -14.74
C TYR A 266 -7.19 -10.55 -15.55
N SER A 267 -6.50 -9.43 -15.79
CA SER A 267 -7.03 -8.31 -16.59
C SER A 267 -7.36 -8.73 -18.03
N PHE A 268 -6.57 -9.62 -18.63
CA PHE A 268 -6.88 -10.20 -19.93
C PHE A 268 -8.19 -11.01 -19.92
N LEU A 269 -8.39 -11.86 -18.91
CA LEU A 269 -9.63 -12.64 -18.74
C LEU A 269 -10.83 -11.74 -18.40
N TYR A 270 -10.62 -10.71 -17.58
CA TYR A 270 -11.61 -9.71 -17.24
C TYR A 270 -12.11 -8.96 -18.48
N GLY A 271 -11.21 -8.55 -19.38
CA GLY A 271 -11.60 -7.91 -20.63
C GLY A 271 -12.46 -8.80 -21.55
N GLU A 272 -12.38 -10.13 -21.41
CA GLU A 272 -13.34 -11.03 -22.09
C GLU A 272 -14.70 -11.03 -21.41
N VAL A 273 -14.76 -10.99 -20.07
CA VAL A 273 -16.02 -10.86 -19.32
C VAL A 273 -16.75 -9.55 -19.66
N GLU A 274 -16.01 -8.44 -19.77
CA GLU A 274 -16.58 -7.16 -20.25
C GLU A 274 -17.19 -7.31 -21.65
N ARG A 275 -16.46 -7.93 -22.60
CA ARG A 275 -16.99 -8.16 -23.96
C ARG A 275 -18.22 -9.06 -23.99
N ILE A 276 -18.29 -10.07 -23.12
CA ILE A 276 -19.47 -10.92 -22.97
C ILE A 276 -20.66 -10.09 -22.46
N GLN A 277 -20.44 -9.28 -21.41
CA GLN A 277 -21.48 -8.40 -20.84
C GLN A 277 -22.01 -7.39 -21.87
N GLU A 278 -21.13 -6.87 -22.73
CA GLU A 278 -21.49 -5.95 -23.83
C GLU A 278 -22.11 -6.66 -25.05
N GLY A 279 -22.22 -7.99 -25.04
CA GLY A 279 -22.74 -8.79 -26.16
C GLY A 279 -21.80 -8.85 -27.37
N LYS A 280 -20.52 -8.50 -27.22
CA LYS A 280 -19.50 -8.52 -28.28
C LYS A 280 -18.89 -9.91 -28.51
N THR A 281 -18.84 -10.75 -27.48
CA THR A 281 -18.38 -12.14 -27.56
C THR A 281 -19.31 -13.07 -26.79
N ASP A 282 -19.13 -14.39 -26.97
CA ASP A 282 -19.78 -15.42 -26.17
C ASP A 282 -18.78 -16.03 -25.17
N PHE A 283 -19.24 -17.01 -24.38
CA PHE A 283 -18.38 -17.68 -23.39
C PHE A 283 -17.28 -18.57 -23.98
N SER A 284 -17.16 -18.76 -25.30
CA SER A 284 -16.26 -19.76 -25.91
C SER A 284 -14.80 -19.59 -25.52
N ASN A 285 -14.33 -18.35 -25.40
CA ASN A 285 -12.97 -18.05 -24.96
C ASN A 285 -12.75 -18.43 -23.49
N LEU A 286 -13.68 -18.06 -22.61
CA LEU A 286 -13.61 -18.41 -21.19
C LEU A 286 -13.73 -19.93 -20.99
N LYS A 287 -14.61 -20.61 -21.75
CA LYS A 287 -14.71 -22.08 -21.78
C LYS A 287 -13.38 -22.72 -22.16
N THR A 288 -12.75 -22.23 -23.23
CA THR A 288 -11.45 -22.73 -23.71
C THR A 288 -10.36 -22.58 -22.65
N PHE A 289 -10.33 -21.45 -21.95
CA PHE A 289 -9.40 -21.24 -20.84
C PHE A 289 -9.67 -22.19 -19.67
N LEU A 290 -10.92 -22.30 -19.23
CA LEU A 290 -11.31 -23.14 -18.09
C LEU A 290 -11.09 -24.63 -18.37
N ASP A 291 -11.43 -25.10 -19.58
CA ASP A 291 -11.20 -26.49 -20.02
C ASP A 291 -9.70 -26.83 -20.01
N ALA A 292 -8.84 -25.90 -20.45
CA ALA A 292 -7.39 -26.07 -20.41
C ALA A 292 -6.85 -26.07 -18.97
N LEU A 293 -7.35 -25.17 -18.12
CA LEU A 293 -6.95 -25.05 -16.72
C LEU A 293 -7.35 -26.29 -15.92
N GLN A 294 -8.60 -26.71 -15.99
CA GLN A 294 -9.11 -27.85 -15.22
C GLN A 294 -8.58 -29.22 -15.71
N ALA A 295 -7.88 -29.26 -16.84
CA ALA A 295 -7.15 -30.45 -17.29
C ALA A 295 -5.84 -30.69 -16.51
N GLN A 296 -5.37 -29.69 -15.75
CA GLN A 296 -4.20 -29.80 -14.88
C GLN A 296 -4.52 -30.59 -13.59
N ASN A 297 -3.49 -30.89 -12.78
CA ASN A 297 -3.72 -31.51 -11.46
C ASN A 297 -4.40 -30.52 -10.52
N SER A 298 -5.19 -31.02 -9.56
CA SER A 298 -5.91 -30.12 -8.64
C SER A 298 -5.00 -29.20 -7.81
N SER A 299 -3.78 -29.61 -7.48
CA SER A 299 -2.78 -28.75 -6.81
C SER A 299 -2.35 -27.58 -7.69
N ASP A 300 -2.20 -27.82 -8.99
CA ASP A 300 -1.73 -26.85 -9.96
C ASP A 300 -2.86 -25.84 -10.25
N VAL A 301 -4.09 -26.33 -10.41
CA VAL A 301 -5.30 -25.50 -10.52
C VAL A 301 -5.50 -24.65 -9.27
N ALA A 302 -5.34 -25.22 -8.07
CA ALA A 302 -5.44 -24.45 -6.82
C ALA A 302 -4.39 -23.33 -6.77
N THR A 303 -3.13 -23.61 -7.12
CA THR A 303 -2.08 -22.60 -7.18
C THR A 303 -2.39 -21.50 -8.20
N TYR A 304 -2.85 -21.89 -9.40
CA TYR A 304 -3.19 -20.97 -10.48
C TYR A 304 -4.36 -20.05 -10.07
N THR A 305 -5.44 -20.65 -9.58
CA THR A 305 -6.65 -19.92 -9.19
C THR A 305 -6.42 -19.03 -7.99
N GLU A 306 -5.62 -19.44 -7.00
CA GLU A 306 -5.23 -18.56 -5.89
C GLU A 306 -4.51 -17.30 -6.39
N LYS A 307 -3.58 -17.43 -7.34
CA LYS A 307 -2.89 -16.26 -7.90
C LYS A 307 -3.81 -15.39 -8.77
N LEU A 308 -4.76 -15.98 -9.50
CA LEU A 308 -5.80 -15.20 -10.20
C LEU A 308 -6.71 -14.44 -9.24
N ILE A 309 -7.09 -15.04 -8.11
CA ILE A 309 -7.91 -14.39 -7.07
C ILE A 309 -7.18 -13.17 -6.53
N LYS A 310 -5.91 -13.33 -6.13
CA LYS A 310 -5.08 -12.20 -5.69
C LYS A 310 -4.90 -11.14 -6.78
N GLY A 311 -4.71 -11.58 -8.03
CA GLY A 311 -4.63 -10.69 -9.18
C GLY A 311 -5.90 -9.86 -9.38
N GLY A 312 -7.07 -10.50 -9.23
CA GLY A 312 -8.36 -9.84 -9.24
C GLY A 312 -8.58 -8.91 -8.06
N ASP A 313 -8.08 -9.24 -6.88
CA ASP A 313 -8.21 -8.38 -5.69
C ASP A 313 -7.44 -7.07 -5.88
N ARG A 314 -6.21 -7.17 -6.41
CA ARG A 314 -5.39 -6.01 -6.77
C ARG A 314 -6.06 -5.13 -7.84
N TYR A 315 -6.72 -5.77 -8.81
CA TYR A 315 -7.51 -5.06 -9.82
C TYR A 315 -8.69 -4.30 -9.18
N GLY A 316 -9.41 -4.92 -8.25
CA GLY A 316 -10.49 -4.29 -7.50
C GLY A 316 -10.02 -3.09 -6.65
N LEU A 317 -8.94 -3.26 -5.88
CA LEU A 317 -8.33 -2.18 -5.11
C LEU A 317 -7.89 -0.99 -5.99
N SER A 318 -7.39 -1.28 -7.20
CA SER A 318 -7.00 -0.24 -8.16
C SER A 318 -8.20 0.55 -8.70
N LEU A 319 -9.36 -0.09 -8.85
CA LEU A 319 -10.61 0.57 -9.23
C LEU A 319 -11.18 1.42 -8.10
N ILE A 320 -11.10 0.96 -6.85
CA ILE A 320 -11.47 1.77 -5.68
C ILE A 320 -10.58 3.02 -5.59
N ALA A 321 -9.28 2.87 -5.84
CA ALA A 321 -8.36 4.01 -5.85
C ALA A 321 -8.75 5.06 -6.91
N GLN A 322 -9.12 4.61 -8.11
CA GLN A 322 -9.66 5.50 -9.15
C GLN A 322 -10.91 6.24 -8.68
N ALA A 323 -11.84 5.54 -8.00
CA ALA A 323 -13.05 6.19 -7.49
C ALA A 323 -12.77 7.27 -6.43
N PHE A 324 -11.76 7.08 -5.59
CA PHE A 324 -11.34 8.10 -4.63
C PHE A 324 -10.75 9.34 -5.29
N ASP A 325 -10.08 9.20 -6.42
CA ASP A 325 -9.57 10.35 -7.18
C ASP A 325 -10.65 11.06 -8.00
N SER A 326 -11.60 10.32 -8.54
CA SER A 326 -12.68 10.89 -9.36
C SER A 326 -13.75 11.58 -8.51
N LYS A 327 -13.91 11.19 -7.23
CA LYS A 327 -14.86 11.81 -6.31
C LYS A 327 -14.33 13.13 -5.75
N PRO A 328 -15.09 14.24 -5.82
CA PRO A 328 -14.66 15.50 -5.23
C PRO A 328 -14.57 15.41 -3.69
N GLU A 329 -13.67 16.21 -3.13
CA GLU A 329 -13.47 16.29 -1.67
C GLU A 329 -14.58 17.10 -1.00
N PHE A 330 -15.12 16.59 0.10
CA PHE A 330 -16.18 17.25 0.85
C PHE A 330 -15.65 18.51 1.57
N PRO A 331 -16.28 19.70 1.39
CA PRO A 331 -15.81 20.92 2.04
C PRO A 331 -16.15 20.90 3.54
N LEU A 332 -15.14 20.78 4.41
CA LEU A 332 -15.35 20.68 5.87
C LEU A 332 -15.85 21.98 6.53
N ASN A 333 -15.39 23.12 6.04
CA ASN A 333 -15.71 24.46 6.56
C ASN A 333 -16.02 25.44 5.41
N GLY A 334 -16.80 24.98 4.41
CA GLY A 334 -17.12 25.76 3.22
C GLY A 334 -18.23 26.80 3.40
N SER A 335 -18.25 27.78 2.50
CA SER A 335 -19.42 28.62 2.23
C SER A 335 -20.50 27.83 1.48
N VAL A 336 -21.74 28.32 1.43
CA VAL A 336 -22.82 27.70 0.63
C VAL A 336 -22.39 27.47 -0.82
N LYS A 337 -21.62 28.41 -1.39
CA LYS A 337 -21.09 28.32 -2.76
C LYS A 337 -20.11 27.16 -2.93
N ASP A 338 -19.32 26.84 -1.90
CA ASP A 338 -18.39 25.69 -1.94
C ASP A 338 -19.16 24.37 -1.93
N TYR A 339 -20.28 24.28 -1.18
CA TYR A 339 -21.17 23.11 -1.19
C TYR A 339 -21.98 22.99 -2.50
N GLU A 340 -22.37 24.10 -3.11
CA GLU A 340 -22.99 24.11 -4.44
C GLU A 340 -22.02 23.59 -5.50
N LYS A 341 -20.78 24.10 -5.50
CA LYS A 341 -19.71 23.61 -6.37
C LYS A 341 -19.42 22.12 -6.13
N TYR A 342 -19.31 21.71 -4.87
CA TYR A 342 -19.14 20.30 -4.51
C TYR A 342 -20.23 19.40 -5.08
N LYS A 343 -21.51 19.80 -4.93
CA LYS A 343 -22.64 19.06 -5.51
C LYS A 343 -22.52 18.95 -7.04
N GLU A 344 -22.18 20.04 -7.72
CA GLU A 344 -21.99 20.03 -9.18
C GLU A 344 -20.84 19.11 -9.62
N GLU A 345 -19.74 19.08 -8.88
CA GLU A 345 -18.60 18.19 -9.16
C GLU A 345 -18.95 16.73 -8.86
N LEU A 346 -19.74 16.46 -7.82
CA LEU A 346 -20.17 15.12 -7.46
C LEU A 346 -21.08 14.52 -8.55
N LEU A 347 -22.06 15.31 -9.03
CA LEU A 347 -22.93 14.95 -10.15
C LEU A 347 -22.14 14.70 -11.46
N LYS A 348 -21.02 15.39 -11.66
CA LYS A 348 -20.14 15.13 -12.83
C LYS A 348 -19.35 13.83 -12.68
N SER A 349 -19.01 13.43 -11.46
CA SER A 349 -18.29 12.18 -11.18
C SER A 349 -19.17 10.92 -11.17
N GLU A 350 -20.48 11.07 -10.95
CA GLU A 350 -21.44 9.96 -10.86
C GLU A 350 -21.39 8.94 -12.01
N PRO A 351 -21.35 9.33 -13.30
CA PRO A 351 -21.25 8.36 -14.39
C PRO A 351 -19.97 7.51 -14.33
N GLU A 352 -18.88 8.11 -13.87
CA GLU A 352 -17.60 7.41 -13.70
C GLU A 352 -17.65 6.47 -12.49
N LEU A 353 -18.22 6.90 -11.37
CA LEU A 353 -18.42 6.06 -10.18
C LEU A 353 -19.35 4.88 -10.48
N ALA A 354 -20.42 5.09 -11.26
CA ALA A 354 -21.32 4.04 -11.74
C ALA A 354 -20.61 3.03 -12.64
N ASN A 355 -19.76 3.51 -13.55
CA ASN A 355 -18.92 2.65 -14.38
C ASN A 355 -17.92 1.85 -13.52
N ILE A 356 -17.28 2.47 -12.54
CA ILE A 356 -16.37 1.78 -11.62
C ILE A 356 -17.11 0.71 -10.81
N ARG A 357 -18.31 1.00 -10.29
CA ARG A 357 -19.13 -0.01 -9.59
C ARG A 357 -19.45 -1.19 -10.50
N HIS A 358 -19.88 -0.93 -11.73
CA HIS A 358 -20.17 -2.00 -12.69
C HIS A 358 -18.92 -2.85 -12.96
N LYS A 359 -17.76 -2.20 -13.10
CA LYS A 359 -16.48 -2.90 -13.27
C LYS A 359 -16.11 -3.77 -12.07
N LEU A 360 -16.29 -3.24 -10.86
CA LEU A 360 -16.08 -3.97 -9.61
C LEU A 360 -17.02 -5.16 -9.49
N PHE A 361 -18.29 -5.04 -9.88
CA PHE A 361 -19.23 -6.17 -9.92
C PHE A 361 -18.77 -7.30 -10.85
N LEU A 362 -18.33 -6.96 -12.07
CA LEU A 362 -17.81 -7.96 -13.02
C LEU A 362 -16.52 -8.61 -12.50
N ALA A 363 -15.65 -7.83 -11.84
CA ALA A 363 -14.42 -8.34 -11.25
C ALA A 363 -14.74 -9.24 -10.05
N ASN A 364 -15.73 -8.84 -9.24
CA ASN A 364 -16.23 -9.62 -8.13
C ASN A 364 -16.75 -10.99 -8.62
N SER A 365 -17.44 -11.00 -9.76
CA SER A 365 -17.98 -12.20 -10.39
C SER A 365 -16.89 -13.13 -10.92
N LEU A 366 -15.90 -12.60 -11.65
CA LEU A 366 -14.81 -13.40 -12.21
C LEU A 366 -13.90 -13.98 -11.12
N THR A 367 -13.56 -13.19 -10.11
CA THR A 367 -12.80 -13.70 -8.94
C THR A 367 -13.61 -14.75 -8.18
N GLY A 368 -14.93 -14.59 -8.06
CA GLY A 368 -15.81 -15.60 -7.44
C GLY A 368 -15.81 -16.95 -8.17
N LEU A 369 -15.73 -16.94 -9.51
CA LEU A 369 -15.51 -18.15 -10.31
C LEU A 369 -14.22 -18.85 -9.88
N PHE A 370 -13.10 -18.14 -9.85
CA PHE A 370 -11.80 -18.71 -9.47
C PHE A 370 -11.74 -19.18 -8.02
N GLU A 371 -12.40 -18.47 -7.11
CA GLU A 371 -12.56 -18.86 -5.71
C GLU A 371 -13.33 -20.18 -5.59
N GLY A 372 -14.43 -20.33 -6.33
CA GLY A 372 -15.13 -21.60 -6.47
C GLY A 372 -14.20 -22.70 -6.99
N MET A 373 -13.42 -22.44 -8.04
CA MET A 373 -12.45 -23.41 -8.56
C MET A 373 -11.43 -23.86 -7.49
N ASN A 374 -10.95 -22.92 -6.68
CA ASN A 374 -9.96 -23.16 -5.64
C ASN A 374 -10.53 -23.98 -4.47
N VAL A 375 -11.64 -23.50 -3.89
CA VAL A 375 -12.26 -24.08 -2.70
C VAL A 375 -12.77 -25.50 -2.95
N TYR A 376 -13.34 -25.74 -4.14
CA TYR A 376 -13.81 -27.06 -4.57
C TYR A 376 -12.72 -27.96 -5.16
N GLN A 377 -11.45 -27.51 -5.17
CA GLN A 377 -10.30 -28.28 -5.65
C GLN A 377 -10.54 -28.87 -7.04
N LEU A 378 -10.90 -28.02 -7.99
CA LEU A 378 -11.04 -28.41 -9.38
C LEU A 378 -9.71 -28.93 -9.93
N GLY A 379 -9.79 -29.69 -11.01
CA GLY A 379 -8.65 -30.38 -11.61
C GLY A 379 -8.72 -31.89 -11.43
N THR A 380 -7.65 -32.55 -11.84
CA THR A 380 -7.53 -34.01 -11.78
C THR A 380 -6.72 -34.44 -10.56
N ASN A 381 -7.26 -35.38 -9.77
CA ASN A 381 -6.57 -36.06 -8.69
C ASN A 381 -6.36 -37.52 -9.06
N ARG A 382 -5.10 -37.97 -9.02
CA ARG A 382 -4.74 -39.39 -9.20
C ARG A 382 -4.46 -40.00 -7.83
N ILE A 383 -5.23 -41.02 -7.48
CA ILE A 383 -5.14 -41.73 -6.21
C ILE A 383 -4.51 -43.10 -6.48
N PRO A 384 -3.29 -43.36 -5.99
CA PRO A 384 -2.68 -44.68 -6.09
C PRO A 384 -3.51 -45.71 -5.31
N GLN A 385 -3.82 -46.85 -5.93
CA GLN A 385 -4.47 -47.98 -5.29
C GLN A 385 -3.70 -49.28 -5.54
N SER A 386 -3.96 -50.30 -4.72
CA SER A 386 -3.29 -51.61 -4.79
C SER A 386 -3.48 -52.36 -6.12
N MET A 387 -4.49 -52.01 -6.92
CA MET A 387 -4.77 -52.61 -8.24
C MET A 387 -4.78 -51.61 -9.41
N GLY A 388 -4.25 -50.39 -9.23
CA GLY A 388 -4.19 -49.36 -10.29
C GLY A 388 -4.30 -47.93 -9.75
N GLU A 389 -4.47 -46.95 -10.62
CA GLU A 389 -4.76 -45.56 -10.23
C GLU A 389 -6.24 -45.26 -10.38
N SER A 390 -6.87 -44.71 -9.34
CA SER A 390 -8.20 -44.11 -9.44
C SER A 390 -8.05 -42.63 -9.78
N VAL A 391 -8.80 -42.15 -10.78
CA VAL A 391 -8.78 -40.74 -11.20
C VAL A 391 -10.10 -40.10 -10.79
N ILE A 392 -10.03 -39.06 -9.97
CA ILE A 392 -11.17 -38.20 -9.63
C ILE A 392 -10.93 -36.86 -10.29
N ALA A 393 -11.87 -36.41 -11.11
CA ALA A 393 -11.82 -35.06 -11.68
C ALA A 393 -13.01 -34.23 -11.19
N ASN A 394 -12.71 -33.12 -10.52
CA ASN A 394 -13.71 -32.10 -10.20
C ASN A 394 -13.56 -31.00 -11.26
N VAL A 395 -14.61 -30.75 -12.03
CA VAL A 395 -14.56 -29.81 -13.16
C VAL A 395 -15.79 -28.92 -13.19
N ILE A 396 -15.69 -27.78 -13.88
CA ILE A 396 -16.87 -27.01 -14.26
C ILE A 396 -17.43 -27.63 -15.55
N ASP A 397 -18.75 -27.82 -15.59
CA ASP A 397 -19.44 -27.95 -16.88
C ASP A 397 -19.39 -26.58 -17.57
N THR A 398 -18.39 -26.36 -18.39
CA THR A 398 -18.15 -25.07 -19.04
C THR A 398 -19.32 -24.65 -19.93
N LYS A 399 -20.21 -25.58 -20.35
CA LYS A 399 -21.45 -25.24 -21.08
C LYS A 399 -22.52 -24.57 -20.22
N SER A 400 -22.43 -24.73 -18.89
CA SER A 400 -23.37 -24.15 -17.93
C SER A 400 -23.03 -22.72 -17.50
N LEU A 401 -21.90 -22.17 -17.97
CA LEU A 401 -21.50 -20.78 -17.67
C LEU A 401 -22.58 -19.79 -18.12
N ASN A 402 -22.95 -18.91 -17.21
CA ASN A 402 -23.88 -17.83 -17.47
C ASN A 402 -23.55 -16.60 -16.61
N LEU A 403 -23.79 -15.40 -17.12
CA LEU A 403 -23.64 -14.13 -16.40
C LEU A 403 -25.03 -13.58 -16.09
N THR A 404 -25.34 -13.44 -14.80
CA THR A 404 -26.61 -12.91 -14.30
C THR A 404 -26.40 -11.58 -13.60
N ALA A 405 -27.48 -10.92 -13.18
CA ALA A 405 -27.41 -9.74 -12.31
C ALA A 405 -26.77 -10.03 -10.93
N GLN A 406 -26.58 -11.31 -10.57
CA GLN A 406 -25.94 -11.75 -9.33
C GLN A 406 -24.51 -12.28 -9.54
N GLY A 407 -24.03 -12.28 -10.80
CA GLY A 407 -22.67 -12.64 -11.17
C GLY A 407 -22.57 -13.87 -12.06
N LEU A 408 -21.38 -14.48 -12.10
CA LEU A 408 -21.12 -15.68 -12.89
C LEU A 408 -21.64 -16.94 -12.18
N THR A 409 -22.51 -17.67 -12.87
CA THR A 409 -23.06 -18.95 -12.41
C THR A 409 -22.55 -20.09 -13.28
N PHE A 410 -22.37 -21.27 -12.68
CA PHE A 410 -21.85 -22.46 -13.32
C PHE A 410 -22.33 -23.71 -12.58
N LYS A 411 -22.12 -24.89 -13.17
CA LYS A 411 -22.33 -26.19 -12.53
C LYS A 411 -21.00 -26.90 -12.38
N LEU A 412 -20.80 -27.52 -11.22
CA LEU A 412 -19.70 -28.45 -11.01
C LEU A 412 -20.14 -29.86 -11.41
N VAL A 413 -19.20 -30.62 -11.94
CA VAL A 413 -19.35 -32.03 -12.26
C VAL A 413 -18.19 -32.77 -11.62
N ARG A 414 -18.52 -33.81 -10.86
CA ARG A 414 -17.54 -34.71 -10.28
C ARG A 414 -17.51 -35.99 -11.10
N HIS A 415 -16.47 -36.14 -11.89
CA HIS A 415 -16.19 -37.41 -12.55
C HIS A 415 -15.49 -38.33 -11.55
N GLN A 416 -16.33 -39.09 -10.85
CA GLN A 416 -15.99 -40.30 -10.10
C GLN A 416 -16.99 -41.36 -10.59
N VAL A 417 -16.76 -42.65 -10.36
CA VAL A 417 -17.81 -43.65 -10.63
C VAL A 417 -19.03 -43.33 -9.72
N GLY A 418 -20.00 -42.58 -10.26
CA GLY A 418 -21.32 -42.23 -9.70
C GLY A 418 -21.41 -41.07 -8.70
N SER A 419 -21.58 -39.82 -9.16
CA SER A 419 -22.49 -38.79 -8.59
C SER A 419 -22.24 -37.39 -9.17
N ASP A 420 -23.31 -36.68 -9.57
CA ASP A 420 -23.29 -35.29 -10.03
C ASP A 420 -23.78 -34.36 -8.90
N GLY A 421 -23.13 -33.20 -8.70
CA GLY A 421 -23.51 -32.22 -7.67
C GLY A 421 -23.46 -30.79 -8.21
N GLN A 422 -24.60 -30.09 -8.24
CA GLN A 422 -24.68 -28.70 -8.71
C GLN A 422 -24.27 -27.71 -7.61
N VAL A 423 -23.42 -26.74 -7.96
CA VAL A 423 -22.90 -25.71 -7.06
C VAL A 423 -23.01 -24.37 -7.75
N ASN A 424 -23.57 -23.36 -7.07
CA ASN A 424 -23.66 -22.00 -7.59
C ASN A 424 -22.84 -21.05 -6.70
N VAL A 425 -22.17 -20.08 -7.32
CA VAL A 425 -21.45 -18.99 -6.64
C VAL A 425 -22.14 -17.69 -7.00
N ASN A 426 -22.57 -16.92 -6.02
CA ASN A 426 -23.20 -15.61 -6.23
C ASN A 426 -22.47 -14.54 -5.42
N SER A 427 -22.36 -13.34 -5.98
CA SER A 427 -21.96 -12.13 -5.25
C SER A 427 -23.19 -11.43 -4.66
N TYR A 428 -23.07 -10.92 -3.44
CA TYR A 428 -24.10 -10.13 -2.76
C TYR A 428 -23.48 -8.88 -2.15
N ASP A 429 -24.17 -7.75 -2.27
CA ASP A 429 -23.74 -6.50 -1.62
C ASP A 429 -23.97 -6.53 -0.09
N LYS A 430 -24.59 -7.59 0.48
CA LYS A 430 -24.93 -7.72 1.91
C LYS A 430 -24.52 -9.07 2.52
N GLU A 431 -24.12 -9.06 3.78
CA GLU A 431 -23.74 -10.27 4.55
C GLU A 431 -24.92 -11.23 4.80
N PHE A 432 -24.75 -12.52 4.46
CA PHE A 432 -25.63 -13.61 4.89
C PHE A 432 -24.82 -14.74 5.55
N SER A 433 -25.32 -15.27 6.66
CA SER A 433 -24.64 -16.27 7.50
C SER A 433 -24.75 -17.71 6.95
N VAL A 434 -23.70 -18.51 7.19
CA VAL A 434 -23.60 -19.90 6.71
C VAL A 434 -22.78 -20.80 7.64
N SER A 435 -23.16 -22.08 7.78
CA SER A 435 -22.35 -23.12 8.42
C SER A 435 -22.12 -24.36 7.53
N GLY A 436 -20.85 -24.73 7.37
CA GLY A 436 -20.37 -25.98 6.75
C GLY A 436 -18.85 -26.13 6.91
N ASP A 437 -18.40 -27.06 7.75
CA ASP A 437 -17.10 -26.95 8.45
C ASP A 437 -15.82 -27.01 7.57
N GLN A 438 -15.75 -27.88 6.54
CA GLN A 438 -14.49 -28.05 5.76
C GLN A 438 -14.27 -27.02 4.65
N TYR A 439 -15.34 -26.64 3.93
CA TYR A 439 -15.26 -25.61 2.90
C TYR A 439 -15.04 -24.23 3.52
N THR A 440 -15.69 -23.99 4.66
CA THR A 440 -15.51 -22.75 5.43
C THR A 440 -14.06 -22.58 5.86
N GLU A 441 -13.40 -23.63 6.35
CA GLU A 441 -11.99 -23.53 6.74
C GLU A 441 -11.06 -23.22 5.55
N ARG A 442 -11.30 -23.81 4.38
CA ARG A 442 -10.52 -23.49 3.17
C ARG A 442 -10.73 -22.06 2.71
N LEU A 443 -11.98 -21.60 2.70
CA LEU A 443 -12.32 -20.23 2.33
C LEU A 443 -11.69 -19.24 3.32
N ARG A 444 -11.73 -19.54 4.63
CA ARG A 444 -11.09 -18.75 5.68
C ARG A 444 -9.58 -18.61 5.45
N GLN A 445 -8.88 -19.72 5.21
CA GLN A 445 -7.44 -19.69 4.92
C GLN A 445 -7.11 -18.96 3.62
N LEU A 446 -7.95 -19.10 2.59
CA LEU A 446 -7.80 -18.37 1.33
C LEU A 446 -8.00 -16.85 1.55
N ASN A 447 -8.99 -16.46 2.36
CA ASN A 447 -9.22 -15.07 2.75
C ASN A 447 -8.07 -14.48 3.56
N GLU A 448 -7.47 -15.23 4.49
CA GLU A 448 -6.26 -14.78 5.19
C GLU A 448 -5.11 -14.50 4.21
N ARG A 449 -4.86 -15.43 3.27
CA ARG A 449 -3.77 -15.29 2.29
C ARG A 449 -4.00 -14.15 1.30
N ARG A 450 -5.24 -13.97 0.82
CA ARG A 450 -5.58 -12.88 -0.11
C ARG A 450 -5.54 -11.51 0.57
N ASN A 451 -5.97 -11.41 1.83
CA ASN A 451 -5.95 -10.15 2.59
C ASN A 451 -4.51 -9.71 2.86
N LYS A 452 -3.64 -10.65 3.25
CA LYS A 452 -2.20 -10.40 3.38
C LYS A 452 -1.61 -9.90 2.05
N ALA A 453 -1.91 -10.57 0.93
CA ALA A 453 -1.42 -10.17 -0.39
C ALA A 453 -1.92 -8.79 -0.85
N GLY A 454 -3.17 -8.43 -0.51
CA GLY A 454 -3.72 -7.09 -0.77
C GLY A 454 -3.00 -5.98 0.00
N LEU A 455 -2.73 -6.20 1.29
CA LEU A 455 -1.96 -5.26 2.13
C LEU A 455 -0.51 -5.14 1.64
N GLU A 456 0.13 -6.25 1.30
CA GLU A 456 1.48 -6.25 0.72
C GLU A 456 1.52 -5.49 -0.60
N PHE A 457 0.51 -5.67 -1.47
CA PHE A 457 0.39 -4.90 -2.71
C PHE A 457 0.30 -3.40 -2.44
N LEU A 458 -0.61 -2.95 -1.56
CA LEU A 458 -0.76 -1.52 -1.23
C LEU A 458 0.52 -0.95 -0.61
N SER A 459 1.15 -1.68 0.32
CA SER A 459 2.44 -1.31 0.91
C SER A 459 3.54 -1.16 -0.14
N ASN A 460 3.66 -2.11 -1.06
CA ASN A 460 4.67 -2.06 -2.12
C ASN A 460 4.45 -0.88 -3.07
N VAL A 461 3.19 -0.60 -3.44
CA VAL A 461 2.85 0.57 -4.26
C VAL A 461 3.19 1.89 -3.53
N MET A 462 2.94 1.97 -2.23
CA MET A 462 3.32 3.15 -1.42
C MET A 462 4.83 3.32 -1.26
N LYS A 463 5.59 2.22 -1.09
CA LYS A 463 7.06 2.27 -1.11
C LYS A 463 7.60 2.75 -2.45
N MET A 464 6.97 2.33 -3.55
CA MET A 464 7.34 2.75 -4.90
C MET A 464 7.17 4.26 -5.10
N SER A 465 6.06 4.84 -4.65
CA SER A 465 5.86 6.30 -4.77
C SER A 465 6.91 7.09 -3.99
N ALA A 466 7.32 6.62 -2.81
CA ALA A 466 8.42 7.19 -2.04
C ALA A 466 9.77 7.03 -2.74
N SER A 467 10.06 5.85 -3.32
CA SER A 467 11.29 5.59 -4.05
C SER A 467 11.40 6.39 -5.36
N ALA A 468 10.27 6.63 -6.02
CA ALA A 468 10.21 7.44 -7.22
C ALA A 468 10.43 8.94 -6.96
N ALA A 469 10.13 9.40 -5.74
CA ALA A 469 10.50 10.73 -5.27
C ALA A 469 11.99 10.83 -4.88
N ALA A 470 12.68 9.71 -4.65
CA ALA A 470 14.07 9.68 -4.19
C ALA A 470 15.13 9.69 -5.32
N GLY A 471 14.74 9.61 -6.59
CA GLY A 471 15.70 9.71 -7.69
C GLY A 471 15.18 9.41 -9.09
N PRO A 472 16.03 9.59 -10.14
CA PRO A 472 15.65 9.55 -11.56
C PRO A 472 15.23 8.16 -12.10
N TYR A 473 15.07 7.16 -11.24
CA TYR A 473 14.87 5.74 -11.59
C TYR A 473 13.62 5.10 -10.98
N GLY A 474 12.83 5.86 -10.22
CA GLY A 474 11.49 5.49 -9.74
C GLY A 474 10.61 4.72 -10.71
N PRO A 475 10.57 5.08 -12.01
CA PRO A 475 9.78 4.37 -13.01
C PRO A 475 10.10 2.89 -13.20
N MET A 476 11.35 2.46 -13.01
CA MET A 476 11.76 1.04 -13.20
C MET A 476 11.46 0.19 -11.97
N ALA A 477 11.66 0.75 -10.78
CA ALA A 477 11.24 0.12 -9.52
C ALA A 477 9.73 -0.12 -9.51
N ALA A 478 8.97 0.80 -10.11
CA ALA A 478 7.53 0.69 -10.20
C ALA A 478 6.99 -0.38 -11.15
N MET A 479 7.81 -0.86 -12.09
CA MET A 479 7.39 -1.87 -13.07
C MET A 479 7.57 -3.31 -12.55
N GLY A 480 8.51 -3.56 -11.62
CA GLY A 480 8.93 -4.94 -11.28
C GLY A 480 8.61 -5.50 -9.88
N ILE A 481 7.97 -4.77 -8.94
CA ILE A 481 7.83 -5.31 -7.56
C ILE A 481 6.64 -6.26 -7.39
N THR A 482 6.94 -7.55 -7.28
CA THR A 482 6.69 -8.31 -6.04
C THR A 482 7.81 -9.32 -5.88
N VAL A 483 8.79 -9.07 -5.00
CA VAL A 483 9.56 -10.05 -4.21
C VAL A 483 10.65 -9.28 -3.45
N LEU A 484 10.40 -9.05 -2.16
CA LEU A 484 11.34 -9.24 -1.03
C LEU A 484 10.59 -8.82 0.25
N SER A 485 9.67 -9.65 0.74
CA SER A 485 9.09 -9.49 2.09
C SER A 485 9.76 -10.39 3.14
N ASP A 486 10.76 -11.20 2.77
CA ASP A 486 11.34 -12.22 3.67
C ASP A 486 12.78 -11.94 4.15
N ILE A 487 13.30 -10.72 3.99
CA ILE A 487 14.53 -10.31 4.69
C ILE A 487 14.21 -8.99 5.38
N PHE A 488 14.34 -8.96 6.71
CA PHE A 488 14.01 -7.87 7.64
C PHE A 488 12.57 -7.88 8.17
N THR A 489 12.34 -8.75 9.17
CA THR A 489 11.39 -8.48 10.25
C THR A 489 11.76 -7.15 10.92
N TYR A 490 11.10 -6.06 10.53
CA TYR A 490 10.82 -4.95 11.42
C TYR A 490 9.31 -4.72 11.41
N LYS A 491 8.71 -4.96 12.58
CA LYS A 491 7.30 -4.71 12.88
C LYS A 491 7.11 -3.22 13.16
N ASP A 492 7.17 -2.36 12.16
CA ASP A 492 6.70 -0.99 12.33
C ASP A 492 5.65 -0.67 11.27
N GLU A 493 4.61 0.01 11.73
CA GLU A 493 3.33 0.21 11.07
C GLU A 493 3.47 0.99 9.76
N VAL A 494 2.54 0.73 8.83
CA VAL A 494 2.44 1.37 7.50
C VAL A 494 2.43 2.91 7.59
N SER A 495 2.06 3.48 8.75
CA SER A 495 1.92 4.92 9.01
C SER A 495 3.24 5.71 8.96
N ASP A 496 4.36 5.17 9.43
CA ASP A 496 5.63 5.92 9.53
C ASP A 496 6.25 6.23 8.15
N TYR A 497 6.02 5.36 7.17
CA TYR A 497 6.45 5.57 5.78
C TYR A 497 5.49 6.52 5.03
N VAL A 498 4.20 6.50 5.40
CA VAL A 498 3.14 7.34 4.85
C VAL A 498 3.38 8.83 5.17
N ASP A 499 3.82 9.15 6.38
CA ASP A 499 4.09 10.54 6.79
C ASP A 499 5.37 11.13 6.17
N ALA A 500 6.37 10.29 5.89
CA ALA A 500 7.57 10.71 5.15
C ALA A 500 7.26 11.10 3.69
N ALA A 501 6.35 10.38 3.04
CA ALA A 501 5.92 10.67 1.66
C ALA A 501 5.02 11.92 1.56
N ARG A 502 4.25 12.22 2.61
CA ARG A 502 3.32 13.36 2.70
C ARG A 502 4.01 14.73 2.68
N ASN A 503 5.25 14.79 3.15
CA ASN A 503 5.99 16.05 3.35
C ASN A 503 6.71 16.59 2.10
N ASN A 504 6.57 15.95 0.92
CA ASN A 504 7.29 16.34 -0.31
C ASN A 504 6.36 16.40 -1.56
N LYS A 505 5.27 17.17 -1.47
CA LYS A 505 4.20 17.29 -2.48
C LYS A 505 4.61 17.69 -3.92
N ASP A 506 5.79 18.26 -4.16
CA ASP A 506 6.16 18.82 -5.47
C ASP A 506 6.86 17.85 -6.44
N TYR A 507 7.17 16.62 -6.01
CA TYR A 507 8.03 15.69 -6.77
C TYR A 507 7.29 14.70 -7.71
N PHE A 508 5.95 14.75 -7.78
CA PHE A 508 5.10 13.62 -8.22
C PHE A 508 4.57 13.66 -9.68
N SER A 509 5.26 14.32 -10.63
CA SER A 509 4.76 14.55 -12.00
C SER A 509 5.11 13.48 -13.05
N GLY A 510 5.78 12.37 -12.68
CA GLY A 510 6.23 11.31 -13.61
C GLY A 510 5.15 10.28 -14.00
N GLN A 511 5.13 9.89 -15.28
CA GLN A 511 4.07 9.12 -15.97
C GLN A 511 4.11 7.58 -15.86
N ILE A 512 5.01 6.95 -15.10
CA ILE A 512 5.14 5.48 -15.11
C ILE A 512 5.36 5.01 -13.67
N ALA A 513 4.25 4.62 -13.01
CA ALA A 513 4.15 3.96 -11.69
C ALA A 513 2.73 4.09 -11.10
N LYS A 514 1.90 4.98 -11.64
CA LYS A 514 0.50 5.13 -11.23
C LYS A 514 -0.33 4.14 -12.05
N PRO A 515 -1.27 3.36 -11.47
CA PRO A 515 -2.46 2.98 -12.22
C PRO A 515 -2.96 4.28 -12.86
N ALA A 516 -3.06 4.34 -14.19
CA ALA A 516 -3.23 5.60 -14.91
C ALA A 516 -4.30 6.48 -14.24
N GLY A 517 -3.90 7.64 -13.71
CA GLY A 517 -4.81 8.60 -13.05
C GLY A 517 -4.87 8.56 -11.53
N VAL A 518 -4.16 7.67 -10.82
CA VAL A 518 -4.32 7.52 -9.36
C VAL A 518 -3.33 8.35 -8.52
N THR A 519 -3.80 9.07 -7.49
CA THR A 519 -2.97 9.86 -6.56
C THR A 519 -2.48 9.05 -5.35
N LEU A 520 -1.43 9.55 -4.68
CA LEU A 520 -0.92 8.92 -3.44
C LEU A 520 -1.95 8.97 -2.31
N ASP A 521 -2.68 10.08 -2.21
CA ASP A 521 -3.74 10.25 -1.20
C ASP A 521 -4.86 9.23 -1.40
N ALA A 522 -5.23 8.92 -2.65
CA ALA A 522 -6.18 7.85 -2.96
C ALA A 522 -5.65 6.46 -2.59
N LEU A 523 -4.37 6.17 -2.86
CA LEU A 523 -3.76 4.89 -2.46
C LEU A 523 -3.72 4.71 -0.95
N HIS A 524 -3.40 5.76 -0.21
CA HIS A 524 -3.45 5.76 1.27
C HIS A 524 -4.87 5.52 1.77
N ALA A 525 -5.86 6.19 1.18
CA ALA A 525 -7.26 5.97 1.49
C ALA A 525 -7.70 4.52 1.24
N VAL A 526 -7.23 3.88 0.17
CA VAL A 526 -7.50 2.47 -0.11
C VAL A 526 -6.82 1.55 0.91
N SER A 527 -5.57 1.81 1.29
CA SER A 527 -4.86 1.04 2.33
C SER A 527 -5.64 1.04 3.63
N LYS A 528 -6.01 2.24 4.08
CA LYS A 528 -6.77 2.45 5.30
C LYS A 528 -8.15 1.78 5.27
N TYR A 529 -8.88 1.94 4.16
CA TYR A 529 -10.16 1.26 3.94
C TYR A 529 -10.02 -0.26 4.03
N PHE A 530 -9.00 -0.81 3.37
CA PHE A 530 -8.79 -2.26 3.29
C PHE A 530 -8.37 -2.85 4.65
N GLU A 531 -7.50 -2.16 5.39
CA GLU A 531 -7.13 -2.50 6.77
C GLU A 531 -8.35 -2.49 7.68
N THR A 532 -9.08 -1.37 7.70
CA THR A 532 -10.31 -1.21 8.50
C THR A 532 -11.32 -2.31 8.21
N SER A 533 -11.54 -2.61 6.92
CA SER A 533 -12.48 -3.64 6.49
C SER A 533 -12.03 -5.03 6.92
N ASN A 534 -10.74 -5.35 6.82
CA ASN A 534 -10.21 -6.65 7.26
C ASN A 534 -10.32 -6.85 8.77
N GLU A 535 -10.09 -5.80 9.57
CA GLU A 535 -10.32 -5.84 11.01
C GLU A 535 -11.78 -6.06 11.37
N LEU A 536 -12.70 -5.39 10.65
CA LEU A 536 -14.14 -5.57 10.81
C LEU A 536 -14.55 -7.02 10.52
N VAL A 537 -14.07 -7.58 9.40
CA VAL A 537 -14.32 -8.97 8.99
C VAL A 537 -13.82 -9.97 10.02
N LYS A 538 -12.58 -9.83 10.50
CA LYS A 538 -12.00 -10.72 11.50
C LYS A 538 -12.85 -10.77 12.78
N LYS A 539 -13.38 -9.63 13.21
CA LYS A 539 -14.26 -9.55 14.39
C LYS A 539 -15.65 -10.15 14.14
N ILE A 540 -16.16 -10.08 12.92
CA ILE A 540 -17.42 -10.76 12.53
C ILE A 540 -17.21 -12.28 12.68
N ASP A 541 -16.13 -12.82 12.14
CA ASP A 541 -15.77 -14.24 12.22
C ASP A 541 -15.60 -14.72 13.67
N GLU A 542 -14.98 -13.90 14.54
CA GLU A 542 -14.69 -14.27 15.92
C GLU A 542 -15.89 -14.23 16.88
N SER A 543 -16.92 -13.42 16.61
CA SER A 543 -17.90 -13.05 17.66
C SER A 543 -19.20 -13.86 17.71
N LYS A 544 -19.58 -14.67 16.71
CA LYS A 544 -20.92 -15.34 16.56
C LYS A 544 -22.16 -14.41 16.65
N GLU A 545 -22.03 -13.17 17.12
CA GLU A 545 -23.03 -12.09 17.17
C GLU A 545 -22.73 -10.97 16.14
N GLY A 546 -21.91 -11.24 15.12
CA GLY A 546 -21.29 -10.29 14.17
C GLY A 546 -22.21 -9.31 13.41
N VAL A 547 -23.52 -9.40 13.60
CA VAL A 547 -24.56 -8.44 13.16
C VAL A 547 -24.36 -7.03 13.78
N LYS A 548 -23.41 -6.86 14.71
CA LYS A 548 -23.09 -5.60 15.39
C LYS A 548 -22.17 -4.66 14.60
N ASN A 549 -21.72 -4.94 13.37
CA ASN A 549 -20.87 -4.01 12.60
C ASN A 549 -21.55 -3.44 11.34
N LYS A 550 -22.86 -3.18 11.40
CA LYS A 550 -23.67 -2.67 10.27
C LYS A 550 -23.30 -1.27 9.77
N LEU A 551 -22.34 -0.56 10.36
CA LEU A 551 -22.03 0.81 9.94
C LEU A 551 -21.60 0.87 8.48
N PHE A 552 -20.79 -0.11 8.09
CA PHE A 552 -20.23 -0.27 6.77
C PHE A 552 -20.65 -1.67 6.35
N ASP A 553 -21.71 -1.77 5.54
CA ASP A 553 -22.16 -3.04 4.97
C ASP A 553 -21.08 -3.50 3.99
N ILE A 554 -20.13 -4.31 4.48
CA ILE A 554 -19.04 -4.82 3.66
C ILE A 554 -19.60 -6.02 2.90
N GLY A 555 -19.86 -5.81 1.62
CA GLY A 555 -20.37 -6.83 0.72
C GLY A 555 -19.49 -8.08 0.66
N GLY A 556 -20.06 -9.16 0.13
CA GLY A 556 -19.42 -10.46 0.09
C GLY A 556 -19.88 -11.37 -1.03
N ARG A 557 -19.41 -12.60 -0.98
CA ARG A 557 -19.86 -13.70 -1.83
C ARG A 557 -20.40 -14.79 -0.97
N SER A 558 -21.38 -15.53 -1.48
CA SER A 558 -21.75 -16.79 -0.87
C SER A 558 -21.72 -17.92 -1.90
N VAL A 559 -21.38 -19.09 -1.38
CA VAL A 559 -21.35 -20.34 -2.11
C VAL A 559 -22.48 -21.19 -1.56
N TYR A 560 -23.35 -21.71 -2.44
CA TYR A 560 -24.46 -22.56 -2.03
C TYR A 560 -24.68 -23.72 -2.97
N HIS A 561 -25.29 -24.77 -2.44
CA HIS A 561 -25.76 -25.93 -3.20
C HIS A 561 -27.26 -25.82 -3.40
N THR A 562 -27.75 -26.31 -4.53
CA THR A 562 -29.18 -26.44 -4.77
C THR A 562 -29.54 -27.92 -4.78
N VAL A 563 -30.18 -28.38 -3.69
CA VAL A 563 -30.66 -29.77 -3.57
C VAL A 563 -32.18 -29.75 -3.54
N GLY A 564 -32.82 -30.36 -4.54
CA GLY A 564 -34.29 -30.42 -4.63
C GLY A 564 -34.99 -29.06 -4.77
N GLY A 565 -34.31 -28.04 -5.30
CA GLY A 565 -34.85 -26.68 -5.44
C GLY A 565 -34.69 -25.79 -4.19
N HIS A 566 -34.11 -26.30 -3.10
CA HIS A 566 -33.76 -25.52 -1.91
C HIS A 566 -32.28 -25.12 -1.91
N TYR A 567 -32.01 -23.88 -1.49
CA TYR A 567 -30.66 -23.36 -1.33
C TYR A 567 -30.10 -23.79 0.03
N GLU A 568 -29.00 -24.52 0.00
CA GLU A 568 -28.19 -24.80 1.18
C GLU A 568 -26.89 -24.01 1.06
N TYR A 569 -26.81 -22.89 1.77
CA TYR A 569 -25.58 -22.11 1.81
C TYR A 569 -24.47 -22.95 2.45
N LYS A 570 -23.27 -22.91 1.85
CA LYS A 570 -22.07 -23.63 2.33
C LYS A 570 -20.99 -22.73 2.91
N SER A 571 -20.84 -21.50 2.40
CA SER A 571 -19.95 -20.51 3.01
C SER A 571 -20.22 -19.08 2.50
N THR A 572 -19.75 -18.07 3.24
CA THR A 572 -19.73 -16.65 2.83
C THR A 572 -18.31 -16.10 3.00
N SER A 573 -17.83 -15.29 2.05
CA SER A 573 -16.59 -14.51 2.15
C SER A 573 -16.89 -13.03 2.05
N PHE A 574 -16.30 -12.22 2.91
CA PHE A 574 -16.30 -10.77 2.74
C PHE A 574 -15.28 -10.33 1.70
N THR A 575 -15.62 -9.33 0.89
CA THR A 575 -14.82 -8.96 -0.27
C THR A 575 -14.67 -7.44 -0.41
N PRO A 576 -14.02 -6.77 0.58
CA PRO A 576 -13.90 -5.31 0.60
C PRO A 576 -13.24 -4.73 -0.65
N GLN A 577 -12.31 -5.45 -1.27
CA GLN A 577 -11.68 -5.06 -2.53
C GLN A 577 -12.66 -4.85 -3.71
N TYR A 578 -13.93 -5.24 -3.57
CA TYR A 578 -14.98 -5.04 -4.57
C TYR A 578 -16.15 -4.16 -4.11
N ASP A 579 -16.08 -3.61 -2.91
CA ASP A 579 -17.18 -2.84 -2.33
C ASP A 579 -16.90 -1.33 -2.38
N LEU A 580 -17.35 -0.72 -3.48
CA LEU A 580 -17.20 0.72 -3.68
C LEU A 580 -17.97 1.53 -2.65
N GLN A 581 -19.15 1.08 -2.26
CA GLN A 581 -20.05 1.82 -1.40
C GLN A 581 -19.45 1.96 0.01
N ALA A 582 -19.02 0.84 0.61
CA ALA A 582 -18.34 0.85 1.89
C ALA A 582 -17.04 1.65 1.82
N ALA A 583 -16.30 1.57 0.69
CA ALA A 583 -15.07 2.34 0.49
C ALA A 583 -15.33 3.84 0.50
N LEU A 584 -16.31 4.34 -0.26
CA LEU A 584 -16.67 5.76 -0.30
C LEU A 584 -17.18 6.24 1.06
N GLN A 585 -17.98 5.43 1.75
CA GLN A 585 -18.53 5.76 3.06
C GLN A 585 -17.43 5.88 4.14
N ILE A 586 -16.54 4.89 4.25
CA ILE A 586 -15.43 4.92 5.21
C ILE A 586 -14.52 6.12 4.92
N HIS A 587 -14.17 6.33 3.66
CA HIS A 587 -13.32 7.45 3.24
C HIS A 587 -13.90 8.82 3.61
N ASP A 588 -15.20 9.05 3.38
CA ASP A 588 -15.86 10.31 3.71
C ASP A 588 -16.07 10.48 5.22
N MET A 589 -16.38 9.41 5.94
CA MET A 589 -16.49 9.44 7.40
C MET A 589 -15.15 9.74 8.07
N ASP A 590 -14.06 9.18 7.56
CA ASP A 590 -12.72 9.46 8.07
C ASP A 590 -12.31 10.93 7.91
N ARG A 591 -12.70 11.57 6.80
CA ARG A 591 -12.36 12.98 6.56
C ARG A 591 -13.32 13.95 7.23
N SER A 592 -14.61 13.61 7.28
CA SER A 592 -15.68 14.57 7.59
C SER A 592 -16.55 14.21 8.78
N GLY A 593 -16.34 13.05 9.40
CA GLY A 593 -17.24 12.49 10.40
C GLY A 593 -18.64 12.30 9.81
N LEU A 594 -19.66 12.69 10.55
CA LEU A 594 -21.06 12.61 10.10
C LEU A 594 -21.49 13.75 9.17
N LYS A 595 -20.59 14.68 8.80
CA LYS A 595 -20.95 15.86 7.99
C LYS A 595 -21.31 15.50 6.54
N ALA A 596 -20.44 14.76 5.83
CA ALA A 596 -20.72 14.38 4.45
C ALA A 596 -21.93 13.44 4.33
N PRO A 597 -22.05 12.37 5.14
CA PRO A 597 -23.23 11.51 5.10
C PRO A 597 -24.54 12.29 5.35
N ALA A 598 -24.58 13.18 6.35
CA ALA A 598 -25.76 14.00 6.61
C ALA A 598 -26.07 14.97 5.47
N PHE A 599 -25.04 15.57 4.84
CA PHE A 599 -25.21 16.46 3.71
C PHE A 599 -25.78 15.73 2.48
N HIS A 600 -25.21 14.57 2.14
CA HIS A 600 -25.68 13.75 1.03
C HIS A 600 -27.10 13.26 1.26
N LYS A 601 -27.43 12.81 2.49
CA LYS A 601 -28.79 12.41 2.84
C LYS A 601 -29.81 13.53 2.62
N ALA A 602 -29.47 14.75 3.04
CA ALA A 602 -30.32 15.91 2.82
C ALA A 602 -30.52 16.20 1.31
N LEU A 603 -29.46 16.05 0.50
CA LEU A 603 -29.57 16.21 -0.95
C LEU A 603 -30.48 15.14 -1.59
N GLU A 604 -30.36 13.89 -1.16
CA GLU A 604 -31.23 12.76 -1.59
C GLU A 604 -32.71 13.02 -1.25
N GLU A 605 -32.98 13.68 -0.12
CA GLU A 605 -34.34 14.13 0.25
C GLU A 605 -34.83 15.36 -0.56
N GLY A 606 -34.09 15.79 -1.59
CA GLY A 606 -34.44 16.91 -2.45
C GLY A 606 -34.13 18.29 -1.86
N ARG A 607 -33.28 18.38 -0.83
CA ARG A 607 -32.91 19.67 -0.23
C ARG A 607 -31.92 20.44 -1.14
N SER A 608 -31.98 21.76 -1.07
CA SER A 608 -30.95 22.60 -1.69
C SER A 608 -29.66 22.56 -0.87
N PRO A 609 -28.47 22.80 -1.46
CA PRO A 609 -27.20 22.81 -0.73
C PRO A 609 -27.20 23.73 0.49
N LYS A 610 -27.85 24.90 0.38
CA LYS A 610 -28.03 25.81 1.51
C LYS A 610 -28.79 25.16 2.67
N LYS A 611 -29.93 24.52 2.38
CA LYS A 611 -30.74 23.84 3.40
C LYS A 611 -29.94 22.67 3.98
N ALA A 612 -29.39 21.79 3.15
CA ALA A 612 -28.54 20.68 3.59
C ALA A 612 -27.41 21.13 4.53
N LEU A 613 -26.76 22.27 4.25
CA LEU A 613 -25.76 22.84 5.14
C LEU A 613 -26.31 23.33 6.49
N GLU A 614 -27.51 23.93 6.51
CA GLU A 614 -28.19 24.29 7.76
C GLU A 614 -28.49 23.05 8.61
N GLU A 615 -28.87 21.94 7.97
CA GLU A 615 -29.17 20.65 8.62
C GLU A 615 -27.90 20.01 9.20
N VAL A 616 -26.80 20.01 8.44
CA VAL A 616 -25.47 19.59 8.93
C VAL A 616 -25.04 20.44 10.13
N LYS A 617 -25.18 21.76 10.06
CA LYS A 617 -24.82 22.64 11.19
C LYS A 617 -25.65 22.34 12.44
N PHE A 618 -26.94 22.07 12.28
CA PHE A 618 -27.82 21.71 13.39
C PHE A 618 -27.38 20.40 14.05
N SER A 619 -27.26 19.31 13.27
CA SER A 619 -26.86 17.99 13.78
C SER A 619 -25.48 18.04 14.45
N GLN A 620 -24.52 18.74 13.85
CA GLN A 620 -23.18 18.93 14.42
C GLN A 620 -23.17 19.75 15.71
N ASN A 621 -24.08 20.71 15.86
CA ASN A 621 -24.21 21.47 17.11
C ASN A 621 -24.81 20.62 18.23
N VAL A 622 -25.80 19.79 17.93
CA VAL A 622 -26.37 18.86 18.92
C VAL A 622 -25.30 17.88 19.39
N LEU A 623 -24.60 17.22 18.46
CA LEU A 623 -23.53 16.29 18.79
C LEU A 623 -22.37 16.96 19.56
N ARG A 624 -22.02 18.21 19.23
CA ARG A 624 -20.97 18.97 19.93
C ARG A 624 -21.34 19.28 21.38
N ASN A 625 -22.61 19.57 21.65
CA ASN A 625 -23.08 19.96 22.98
C ASN A 625 -23.30 18.75 23.89
N GLU A 626 -23.36 17.54 23.34
CA GLU A 626 -23.46 16.32 24.13
C GLU A 626 -22.16 16.04 24.90
N PRO A 627 -22.18 15.87 26.23
CA PRO A 627 -20.98 15.55 27.01
C PRO A 627 -20.39 14.18 26.62
N SER A 628 -19.08 14.17 26.38
CA SER A 628 -18.30 12.93 26.33
C SER A 628 -18.27 12.27 27.71
N ASP A 629 -18.08 10.96 27.74
CA ASP A 629 -17.95 10.20 28.99
C ASP A 629 -16.74 9.26 28.98
N SER A 630 -16.54 8.55 30.10
CA SER A 630 -15.56 7.49 30.26
C SER A 630 -16.02 6.14 29.69
N GLY A 631 -17.22 6.11 29.11
CA GLY A 631 -17.80 4.95 28.45
C GLY A 631 -17.47 4.98 26.96
N PRO A 632 -18.33 4.42 26.10
CA PRO A 632 -18.05 4.34 24.67
C PRO A 632 -18.16 5.68 23.91
N PHE A 633 -18.78 6.72 24.48
CA PHE A 633 -18.83 8.05 23.86
C PHE A 633 -17.71 8.95 24.37
N THR A 634 -16.47 8.54 24.09
CA THR A 634 -15.27 9.26 24.49
C THR A 634 -15.10 10.56 23.70
N GLU A 635 -14.22 11.45 24.18
CA GLU A 635 -13.88 12.68 23.46
C GLU A 635 -13.23 12.40 22.09
N GLU A 636 -12.48 11.30 21.97
CA GLU A 636 -11.88 10.88 20.68
C GLU A 636 -12.95 10.46 19.67
N VAL A 637 -13.88 9.59 20.08
CA VAL A 637 -15.03 9.18 19.27
C VAL A 637 -15.88 10.39 18.87
N LYS A 638 -16.18 11.28 19.82
CA LYS A 638 -16.94 12.49 19.56
C LYS A 638 -16.24 13.39 18.53
N ASN A 639 -14.93 13.57 18.63
CA ASN A 639 -14.16 14.37 17.68
C ASN A 639 -14.09 13.73 16.29
N TYR A 640 -14.03 12.40 16.21
CA TYR A 640 -14.17 11.67 14.95
C TYR A 640 -15.54 11.91 14.30
N LEU A 641 -16.64 11.71 15.04
CA LEU A 641 -17.99 11.93 14.52
C LEU A 641 -18.27 13.40 14.12
N LEU A 642 -17.58 14.35 14.76
CA LEU A 642 -17.60 15.78 14.41
C LEU A 642 -16.67 16.15 13.23
N GLY A 643 -15.89 15.21 12.71
CA GLY A 643 -14.87 15.48 11.69
C GLY A 643 -13.89 16.56 12.15
N LYS A 644 -13.41 16.45 13.39
CA LYS A 644 -12.43 17.35 14.04
C LYS A 644 -11.11 16.66 14.38
N GLY A 645 -11.06 15.32 14.32
CA GLY A 645 -9.88 14.55 14.67
C GLY A 645 -8.83 14.54 13.56
N ASP A 646 -7.57 14.49 13.97
CA ASP A 646 -6.44 13.98 13.20
C ASP A 646 -6.44 12.45 13.12
N LYS A 647 -7.27 11.80 13.95
CA LYS A 647 -7.38 10.35 14.05
C LYS A 647 -8.42 9.72 13.11
N SER A 648 -8.00 8.65 12.47
CA SER A 648 -8.79 7.70 11.69
C SER A 648 -9.70 6.77 12.49
N ILE A 649 -10.62 6.07 11.80
CA ILE A 649 -11.28 4.87 12.33
C ILE A 649 -10.33 3.71 12.69
N ASP A 650 -9.22 3.48 11.97
CA ASP A 650 -8.23 2.45 12.33
C ASP A 650 -7.50 2.82 13.63
N GLN A 651 -7.17 4.10 13.81
CA GLN A 651 -6.49 4.61 15.00
C GLN A 651 -7.39 4.66 16.24
N ILE A 652 -8.70 4.88 16.07
CA ILE A 652 -9.68 4.86 17.16
C ILE A 652 -10.16 3.42 17.41
N GLY A 653 -10.21 2.59 16.38
CA GLY A 653 -10.80 1.28 16.41
C GLY A 653 -12.28 1.31 16.04
N SER A 654 -12.63 0.54 15.01
CA SER A 654 -13.99 0.44 14.48
C SER A 654 -15.07 0.10 15.52
N ASN A 655 -14.75 -0.73 16.52
CA ASN A 655 -15.68 -1.07 17.61
C ASN A 655 -15.95 0.14 18.51
N GLN A 656 -14.93 0.94 18.82
CA GLN A 656 -15.10 2.12 19.66
C GLN A 656 -15.97 3.15 18.94
N VAL A 657 -15.77 3.34 17.63
CA VAL A 657 -16.64 4.19 16.82
C VAL A 657 -18.08 3.66 16.80
N TRP A 658 -18.26 2.35 16.65
CA TRP A 658 -19.59 1.74 16.63
C TRP A 658 -20.33 1.83 17.96
N GLU A 659 -19.68 1.47 19.07
CA GLU A 659 -20.24 1.59 20.42
C GLU A 659 -20.49 3.06 20.77
N GLY A 660 -19.60 3.94 20.31
CA GLY A 660 -19.73 5.38 20.40
C GLY A 660 -20.97 5.95 19.70
N LEU A 661 -21.26 5.48 18.48
CA LEU A 661 -22.50 5.80 17.77
C LEU A 661 -23.74 5.28 18.50
N ALA A 662 -23.65 4.10 19.11
CA ALA A 662 -24.72 3.56 19.94
C ALA A 662 -25.01 4.47 21.14
N ALA A 663 -23.97 4.88 21.87
CA ALA A 663 -24.12 5.78 22.99
C ALA A 663 -24.56 7.19 22.58
N ALA A 664 -24.12 7.69 21.42
CA ALA A 664 -24.62 8.95 20.86
C ALA A 664 -26.12 8.86 20.52
N SER A 665 -26.57 7.74 19.96
CA SER A 665 -27.99 7.44 19.72
C SER A 665 -28.78 7.45 21.04
N ASP A 666 -28.33 6.72 22.05
CA ASP A 666 -29.01 6.62 23.35
C ASP A 666 -29.12 7.97 24.08
N LYS A 667 -28.14 8.85 23.84
CA LYS A 667 -28.11 10.24 24.31
C LYS A 667 -28.96 11.19 23.47
N ASN A 668 -29.62 10.72 22.41
CA ASN A 668 -30.35 11.56 21.44
C ASN A 668 -29.46 12.61 20.75
N ALA A 669 -28.16 12.32 20.62
CA ALA A 669 -27.18 13.22 20.00
C ALA A 669 -27.09 13.05 18.47
N LEU A 670 -27.72 12.01 17.92
CA LEU A 670 -27.84 11.75 16.49
C LEU A 670 -29.22 12.23 16.01
N VAL A 671 -29.27 13.42 15.41
CA VAL A 671 -30.53 14.06 15.01
C VAL A 671 -30.47 14.64 13.61
N ASP A 672 -31.60 14.63 12.92
CA ASP A 672 -31.80 15.45 11.71
C ASP A 672 -32.41 16.82 12.02
N TYR A 673 -32.66 17.60 10.98
CA TYR A 673 -33.28 18.92 11.05
C TYR A 673 -34.76 18.93 11.45
N GLN A 674 -35.45 17.80 11.32
CA GLN A 674 -36.82 17.62 11.82
C GLN A 674 -36.82 17.29 13.32
N ARG A 675 -35.65 17.25 13.95
CA ARG A 675 -35.43 16.82 15.34
C ARG A 675 -35.82 15.37 15.58
N LYS A 676 -35.84 14.56 14.51
CA LYS A 676 -36.00 13.13 14.64
C LYS A 676 -34.66 12.55 15.08
N THR A 677 -34.68 11.74 16.12
CA THR A 677 -33.52 11.00 16.59
C THR A 677 -33.35 9.75 15.75
N TYR A 678 -32.11 9.42 15.43
CA TYR A 678 -31.75 8.22 14.68
C TYR A 678 -31.19 7.19 15.66
N THR A 679 -31.66 5.95 15.56
CA THR A 679 -30.88 4.84 16.11
C THR A 679 -29.62 4.65 15.27
N ARG A 680 -28.57 4.06 15.86
CA ARG A 680 -27.36 3.73 15.09
C ARG A 680 -27.66 2.87 13.86
N GLU A 681 -28.62 1.93 13.96
CA GLU A 681 -28.99 1.06 12.83
C GLU A 681 -29.70 1.82 11.72
N GLN A 682 -30.55 2.79 12.07
CA GLN A 682 -31.20 3.66 11.10
C GLN A 682 -30.16 4.53 10.39
N LEU A 683 -29.25 5.15 11.16
CA LEU A 683 -28.17 5.97 10.63
C LEU A 683 -27.29 5.19 9.65
N ALA A 684 -26.88 3.98 10.06
CA ALA A 684 -26.09 3.10 9.22
C ALA A 684 -26.81 2.75 7.92
N SER A 685 -28.07 2.29 8.00
CA SER A 685 -28.87 1.94 6.82
C SER A 685 -29.07 3.13 5.87
N ASP A 686 -29.40 4.30 6.41
CA ASP A 686 -29.67 5.48 5.60
C ASP A 686 -28.43 5.97 4.87
N TYR A 687 -27.25 5.87 5.49
CA TYR A 687 -25.99 6.28 4.87
C TYR A 687 -25.44 5.24 3.91
N ILE A 688 -25.62 3.95 4.19
CA ILE A 688 -25.40 2.87 3.23
C ILE A 688 -26.18 3.20 1.95
N ASP A 689 -27.50 3.37 2.03
CA ASP A 689 -28.34 3.59 0.85
C ASP A 689 -27.92 4.83 0.04
N VAL A 690 -27.45 5.91 0.70
CA VAL A 690 -26.91 7.10 0.05
C VAL A 690 -25.71 6.77 -0.83
N TYR A 691 -24.67 6.13 -0.28
CA TYR A 691 -23.46 5.82 -1.06
C TYR A 691 -23.74 4.78 -2.14
N GLN A 692 -24.71 3.89 -1.94
CA GLN A 692 -25.17 2.99 -2.99
C GLN A 692 -25.69 3.78 -4.19
N LYS A 693 -26.59 4.74 -3.96
CA LYS A 693 -27.15 5.59 -5.02
C LYS A 693 -26.08 6.40 -5.74
N ILE A 694 -25.13 6.99 -5.00
CA ILE A 694 -23.97 7.69 -5.57
C ILE A 694 -23.21 6.77 -6.53
N SER A 695 -22.92 5.54 -6.09
CA SER A 695 -22.22 4.54 -6.88
C SER A 695 -23.07 3.93 -8.00
N GLU A 696 -24.38 4.22 -8.05
CA GLU A 696 -25.32 3.83 -9.12
C GLU A 696 -25.56 4.96 -10.13
N GLY A 697 -24.99 6.14 -9.88
CA GLY A 697 -25.22 7.35 -10.69
C GLY A 697 -26.59 7.98 -10.41
N GLY A 698 -27.05 7.93 -9.15
CA GLY A 698 -28.31 8.50 -8.70
C GLY A 698 -28.13 9.45 -7.51
N PHE A 699 -28.77 10.61 -7.61
CA PHE A 699 -29.01 11.58 -6.52
C PHE A 699 -30.40 12.18 -6.60
#